data_AF-A0A1S1HQH8-F1
#
_entry.id   AF-A0A1S1HQH8-F1
#
_cell.length_a   1.000
_cell.length_b   1.000
_cell.length_c   1.000
_cell.angle_alpha   90.00
_cell.angle_beta   90.00
_cell.angle_gamma   90.00
#
_symmetry.space_group_name_H-M   'P 1'
#
loop_
_entity.id
_entity.type
_entity.pdbx_description
1 polymer ?
#
loop_
_entity_poly.entity_id
_entity_poly.type
_entity_poly.pdbx_seq_one_letter_code
_entity_poly.pdbx_strand_id
1 'polypeptide(L)'
;MQKTFKFFSSILLLLLFLLLIIIPLDSERQLLLGCALVILTFFIGIFKGKKIQLTMILISLLCTSRYIWWRATTTLYFDSYIELILGSLLFIAELYSLAILLFGYIQTCWPLKRTIEPLPRDTTLWPTVDLFIPTYNESIDIVKDTVLAAQCIEYPKDKLKIFILDDGKREEFRQFAEGINVGYITRPDNNHAKAGNLNHALTKTQGELICIFDCDHVATRVFLQATVGAFLVDDKLALIQTPHHFYSKDPFERNLKAAKRAPHEGSLFYGPVQQGNDNWNAAFFCGSCAVIRRRALAETNGFAVETVTEDAHTALKLQRKGWNTAFLAIPLSAGLATERLTLHINQRIRWARGMTQIFRVDNPMLGRGLSFTQRICYLNAMLHFQYGLPRATFLLSPLVFILFDLNIISSSAALIFSYALPHLITSNYVNSKLVGNYRYSFWGEIYETVMAFHLILPTLMSLISPKLGKFNVTDKGDLTDKNYFDHTAVRPLIVVALLLVLGISMALTKWAIGMYSYIDNGVIIINLMWGVYSLLIVLASIAVAKETKQLRRTTRVSAILPVTVYFSDESQIETHSVDLSMNGVRLNYPFKHNPTQEYVTQISIGVGKEKALIPIQKTWIDGAYLRMEFAHLTDNIRRDVVRVVLTRADAWLSSQHVADKPLRAFADVLQCAIGLFIIRKDKKSPNNSIILSTPNKEQQHA
;
A
#
# COMPACT_ATOMS: atom_id res chain seq x y z
N MET A 1 -32.32 -31.50 -15.26
CA MET A 1 -31.18 -32.08 -16.02
C MET A 1 -29.91 -31.24 -15.98
N GLN A 2 -29.88 -29.98 -16.46
CA GLN A 2 -28.62 -29.23 -16.62
C GLN A 2 -27.90 -28.88 -15.30
N LYS A 3 -28.63 -28.53 -14.22
CA LYS A 3 -28.04 -28.29 -12.89
C LYS A 3 -27.47 -29.57 -12.27
N THR A 4 -28.22 -30.67 -12.37
CA THR A 4 -27.82 -32.00 -11.91
C THR A 4 -26.58 -32.50 -12.65
N PHE A 5 -26.55 -32.37 -13.97
CA PHE A 5 -25.37 -32.71 -14.79
C PHE A 5 -24.14 -31.89 -14.38
N LYS A 6 -24.27 -30.56 -14.26
CA LYS A 6 -23.18 -29.70 -13.79
C LYS A 6 -22.67 -30.11 -12.41
N PHE A 7 -23.57 -30.45 -11.48
CA PHE A 7 -23.20 -30.90 -10.14
C PHE A 7 -22.37 -32.19 -10.17
N PHE A 8 -22.84 -33.23 -10.88
CA PHE A 8 -22.09 -34.48 -11.01
C PHE A 8 -20.76 -34.30 -11.76
N SER A 9 -20.73 -33.50 -12.83
CA SER A 9 -19.48 -33.18 -13.53
C SER A 9 -18.49 -32.44 -12.63
N SER A 10 -18.96 -31.51 -11.79
CA SER A 10 -18.09 -30.81 -10.82
C SER A 10 -17.52 -31.77 -9.77
N ILE A 11 -18.32 -32.72 -9.27
CA ILE A 11 -17.83 -33.75 -8.34
C ILE A 11 -16.77 -34.62 -9.02
N LEU A 12 -17.02 -35.10 -10.24
CA LEU A 12 -16.06 -35.92 -10.97
C LEU A 12 -14.75 -35.16 -11.21
N LEU A 13 -14.82 -33.89 -11.63
CA LEU A 13 -13.64 -33.05 -11.81
C LEU A 13 -12.87 -32.83 -10.51
N LEU A 14 -13.57 -32.66 -9.38
CA LEU A 14 -12.95 -32.55 -8.07
C LEU A 14 -12.24 -33.85 -7.67
N LEU A 15 -12.85 -35.01 -7.92
CA LEU A 15 -12.24 -36.32 -7.65
C LEU A 15 -10.99 -36.54 -8.51
N LEU A 16 -11.04 -36.20 -9.80
CA LEU A 16 -9.87 -36.26 -10.69
C LEU A 16 -8.77 -35.30 -10.25
N PHE A 17 -9.13 -34.10 -9.81
CA PHE A 17 -8.19 -33.12 -9.28
C PHE A 17 -7.49 -33.64 -8.02
N LEU A 18 -8.24 -34.22 -7.08
CA LEU A 18 -7.69 -34.85 -5.87
C LEU A 18 -6.80 -36.05 -6.21
N LEU A 19 -7.21 -36.89 -7.17
CA LEU A 19 -6.42 -38.02 -7.63
C LEU A 19 -5.05 -37.55 -8.18
N LEU A 20 -5.04 -36.49 -9.00
CA LEU A 20 -3.80 -35.90 -9.51
C LEU A 20 -2.92 -35.28 -8.42
N ILE A 21 -3.46 -34.93 -7.24
CA ILE A 21 -2.65 -34.48 -6.11
C ILE A 21 -1.98 -35.66 -5.41
N ILE A 22 -2.72 -36.75 -5.18
CA ILE A 22 -2.28 -37.84 -4.30
C ILE A 22 -1.44 -38.92 -4.98
N ILE A 23 -1.52 -39.06 -6.32
CA ILE A 23 -0.76 -40.12 -7.03
C ILE A 23 0.74 -39.94 -6.78
N PRO A 24 1.45 -40.91 -6.18
CA PRO A 24 2.88 -40.85 -6.03
C PRO A 24 3.57 -41.03 -7.39
N LEU A 25 4.53 -40.17 -7.69
CA LEU A 25 5.38 -40.25 -8.88
C LEU A 25 6.84 -40.18 -8.49
N ASP A 26 7.69 -40.95 -9.19
CA ASP A 26 9.13 -40.78 -9.15
C ASP A 26 9.55 -39.39 -9.67
N SER A 27 10.82 -39.04 -9.49
CA SER A 27 11.34 -37.71 -9.84
C SER A 27 11.19 -37.38 -11.32
N GLU A 28 11.39 -38.35 -12.21
CA GLU A 28 11.35 -38.14 -13.67
C GLU A 28 9.92 -37.89 -14.16
N ARG A 29 8.98 -38.76 -13.77
CA ARG A 29 7.56 -38.64 -14.14
C ARG A 29 6.95 -37.38 -13.55
N GLN A 30 7.30 -37.06 -12.30
CA GLN A 30 6.85 -35.83 -11.66
C GLN A 30 7.37 -34.59 -12.40
N LEU A 31 8.66 -34.58 -12.76
CA LEU A 31 9.26 -33.46 -13.49
C LEU A 31 8.59 -33.28 -14.86
N LEU A 32 8.33 -34.37 -15.58
CA LEU A 32 7.65 -34.34 -16.87
C LEU A 32 6.23 -33.77 -16.76
N LEU A 33 5.44 -34.24 -15.77
CA LEU A 33 4.12 -33.69 -15.48
C LEU A 33 4.20 -32.20 -15.13
N GLY A 34 5.14 -31.82 -14.25
CA GLY A 34 5.37 -30.45 -13.84
C GLY A 34 5.70 -29.52 -15.00
N CYS A 35 6.64 -29.94 -15.87
CA CYS A 35 7.01 -29.22 -17.09
C CYS A 35 5.82 -29.08 -18.05
N ALA A 36 5.03 -30.15 -18.25
CA ALA A 36 3.84 -30.10 -19.09
C ALA A 36 2.81 -29.09 -18.56
N LEU A 37 2.56 -29.07 -17.24
CA LEU A 37 1.65 -28.10 -16.60
C LEU A 37 2.18 -26.66 -16.68
N VAL A 38 3.49 -26.45 -16.54
CA VAL A 38 4.13 -25.14 -16.72
C VAL A 38 3.95 -24.65 -18.16
N ILE A 39 4.29 -25.47 -19.15
CA ILE A 39 4.14 -25.14 -20.58
C ILE A 39 2.68 -24.84 -20.91
N LEU A 40 1.74 -25.66 -20.43
CA LEU A 40 0.31 -25.45 -20.59
C LEU A 40 -0.13 -24.11 -19.98
N THR A 41 0.35 -23.79 -18.78
CA THR A 41 0.04 -22.52 -18.10
C THR A 41 0.54 -21.32 -18.90
N PHE A 42 1.76 -21.39 -19.46
CA PHE A 42 2.30 -20.34 -20.32
C PHE A 42 1.51 -20.20 -21.61
N PHE A 43 1.17 -21.31 -22.27
CA PHE A 43 0.39 -21.32 -23.50
C PHE A 43 -0.99 -20.71 -23.29
N ILE A 44 -1.73 -21.15 -22.27
CA ILE A 44 -3.05 -20.62 -21.93
C ILE A 44 -2.96 -19.13 -21.54
N GLY A 45 -1.88 -18.72 -20.85
CA GLY A 45 -1.63 -17.34 -20.44
C GLY A 45 -1.35 -16.35 -21.56
N ILE A 46 -1.24 -16.81 -22.82
CA ILE A 46 -1.21 -15.96 -24.02
C ILE A 46 -2.61 -15.37 -24.27
N PHE A 47 -3.65 -16.13 -23.99
CA PHE A 47 -5.03 -15.73 -24.23
C PHE A 47 -5.56 -14.85 -23.11
N LYS A 48 -6.56 -14.02 -23.42
CA LYS A 48 -7.26 -13.17 -22.45
C LYS A 48 -8.65 -13.73 -22.20
N GLY A 49 -9.06 -13.77 -20.93
CA GLY A 49 -10.44 -14.13 -20.56
C GLY A 49 -10.55 -14.62 -19.14
N LYS A 50 -11.75 -14.49 -18.56
CA LYS A 50 -12.00 -14.91 -17.17
C LYS A 50 -11.85 -16.42 -16.98
N LYS A 51 -12.34 -17.22 -17.94
CA LYS A 51 -12.20 -18.68 -17.90
C LYS A 51 -10.73 -19.10 -17.95
N ILE A 52 -9.93 -18.42 -18.78
CA ILE A 52 -8.48 -18.62 -18.89
C ILE A 52 -7.78 -18.34 -17.55
N GLN A 53 -8.09 -17.21 -16.90
CA GLN A 53 -7.56 -16.87 -15.58
C GLN A 53 -7.92 -17.93 -14.53
N LEU A 54 -9.18 -18.39 -14.50
CA LEU A 54 -9.60 -19.45 -13.58
C LEU A 54 -8.88 -20.78 -13.85
N THR A 55 -8.72 -21.18 -15.12
CA THR A 55 -7.97 -22.39 -15.47
C THR A 55 -6.51 -22.31 -15.02
N MET A 56 -5.86 -21.15 -15.21
CA MET A 56 -4.50 -20.92 -14.73
C MET A 56 -4.40 -21.00 -13.20
N ILE A 57 -5.36 -20.42 -12.49
CA ILE A 57 -5.46 -20.53 -11.01
C ILE A 57 -5.60 -22.00 -10.60
N LEU A 58 -6.45 -22.77 -11.27
CA LEU A 58 -6.65 -24.20 -10.97
C LEU A 58 -5.37 -25.01 -11.21
N ILE A 59 -4.63 -24.76 -12.30
CA ILE A 59 -3.35 -25.42 -12.55
C ILE A 59 -2.31 -25.03 -11.48
N SER A 60 -2.24 -23.75 -11.11
CA SER A 60 -1.36 -23.31 -10.03
C SER A 60 -1.70 -23.96 -8.70
N LEU A 61 -2.98 -24.04 -8.33
CA LEU A 61 -3.44 -24.72 -7.13
C LEU A 61 -3.17 -26.23 -7.18
N LEU A 62 -3.26 -26.86 -8.36
CA LEU A 62 -2.91 -28.27 -8.55
C LEU A 62 -1.43 -28.51 -8.24
N CYS A 63 -0.53 -27.76 -8.90
CA CYS A 63 0.91 -27.87 -8.67
C CYS A 63 1.27 -27.61 -7.19
N THR A 64 0.66 -26.58 -6.60
CA THR A 64 0.90 -26.22 -5.19
C THR A 64 0.40 -27.29 -4.23
N SER A 65 -0.83 -27.76 -4.40
CA SER A 65 -1.42 -28.76 -3.50
C SER A 65 -0.69 -30.10 -3.61
N ARG A 66 -0.24 -30.46 -4.81
CA ARG A 66 0.60 -31.65 -5.05
C ARG A 66 1.97 -31.53 -4.37
N TYR A 67 2.61 -30.36 -4.44
CA TYR A 67 3.84 -30.08 -3.69
C TYR A 67 3.62 -30.23 -2.18
N ILE A 68 2.58 -29.60 -1.63
CA ILE A 68 2.28 -29.66 -0.19
C ILE A 68 1.89 -31.08 0.27
N TRP A 69 1.14 -31.83 -0.55
CA TRP A 69 0.82 -33.23 -0.27
C TRP A 69 2.07 -34.10 -0.21
N TRP A 70 2.97 -33.94 -1.18
CA TRP A 70 4.27 -34.61 -1.19
C TRP A 70 5.11 -34.23 0.04
N ARG A 71 5.20 -32.93 0.37
CA ARG A 71 5.86 -32.48 1.60
C ARG A 71 5.33 -33.20 2.85
N ALA A 72 4.01 -33.25 3.00
CA ALA A 72 3.33 -33.83 4.16
C ALA A 72 3.55 -35.35 4.30
N THR A 73 3.60 -36.08 3.19
CA THR A 73 3.56 -37.55 3.19
C THR A 73 4.93 -38.20 3.09
N THR A 74 5.89 -37.56 2.42
CA THR A 74 7.19 -38.17 2.14
C THR A 74 8.38 -37.47 2.76
N THR A 75 8.25 -36.22 3.25
CA THR A 75 9.44 -35.42 3.67
C THR A 75 9.56 -35.17 5.17
N LEU A 76 8.54 -35.50 5.97
CA LEU A 76 8.49 -35.26 7.42
C LEU A 76 9.01 -36.46 8.24
N TYR A 77 10.16 -36.99 7.83
CA TYR A 77 10.89 -38.04 8.56
C TYR A 77 12.21 -37.45 9.04
N PHE A 78 12.49 -37.52 10.34
CA PHE A 78 13.61 -36.79 10.96
C PHE A 78 14.40 -37.71 11.89
N ASP A 79 15.72 -37.51 11.93
CA ASP A 79 16.64 -38.34 12.73
C ASP A 79 16.84 -37.76 14.14
N SER A 80 16.41 -36.51 14.38
CA SER A 80 16.48 -35.86 15.69
C SER A 80 15.23 -35.04 16.05
N TYR A 81 15.04 -34.78 17.35
CA TYR A 81 13.99 -33.88 17.84
C TYR A 81 14.15 -32.44 17.35
N ILE A 82 15.38 -31.98 17.14
CA ILE A 82 15.66 -30.63 16.64
C ILE A 82 15.20 -30.51 15.18
N GLU A 83 15.54 -31.49 14.35
CA GLU A 83 15.07 -31.57 12.96
C GLU A 83 13.55 -31.67 12.88
N LEU A 84 12.92 -32.47 13.76
CA LEU A 84 11.46 -32.55 13.85
C LEU A 84 10.84 -31.18 14.10
N ILE A 85 11.35 -30.41 15.07
CA ILE A 85 10.83 -29.09 15.41
C ILE A 85 11.04 -28.10 14.25
N LEU A 86 12.26 -28.02 13.72
CA LEU A 86 12.61 -27.05 12.67
C LEU A 86 11.96 -27.40 11.32
N GLY A 87 11.91 -28.67 10.97
CA GLY A 87 11.22 -29.18 9.78
C GLY A 87 9.71 -29.01 9.85
N SER A 88 9.10 -29.25 11.02
CA SER A 88 7.68 -28.95 11.23
C SER A 88 7.39 -27.46 11.14
N LEU A 89 8.26 -26.61 11.70
CA LEU A 89 8.13 -25.15 11.60
C LEU A 89 8.18 -24.67 10.14
N LEU A 90 9.12 -25.20 9.35
CA LEU A 90 9.19 -24.92 7.91
C LEU A 90 7.91 -25.36 7.20
N PHE A 91 7.41 -26.57 7.48
CA PHE A 91 6.18 -27.06 6.86
C PHE A 91 4.94 -26.24 7.24
N ILE A 92 4.83 -25.79 8.50
CA ILE A 92 3.75 -24.88 8.94
C ILE A 92 3.84 -23.53 8.20
N ALA A 93 5.05 -23.00 7.98
CA ALA A 93 5.25 -21.79 7.18
C ALA A 93 4.78 -21.98 5.73
N GLU A 94 5.03 -23.15 5.14
CA GLU A 94 4.54 -23.50 3.79
C GLU A 94 3.01 -23.65 3.74
N LEU A 95 2.40 -24.26 4.75
CA LEU A 95 0.93 -24.35 4.87
C LEU A 95 0.28 -22.96 5.00
N TYR A 96 0.91 -22.07 5.76
CA TYR A 96 0.49 -20.67 5.82
C TYR A 96 0.56 -20.01 4.44
N SER A 97 1.65 -20.18 3.69
CA SER A 97 1.79 -19.65 2.33
C SER A 97 0.74 -20.23 1.37
N LEU A 98 0.41 -21.52 1.47
CA LEU A 98 -0.69 -22.13 0.73
C LEU A 98 -2.03 -21.45 1.06
N ALA A 99 -2.32 -21.22 2.34
CA ALA A 99 -3.56 -20.56 2.76
C ALA A 99 -3.67 -19.13 2.20
N ILE A 100 -2.60 -18.34 2.29
CA ILE A 100 -2.54 -16.99 1.72
C ILE A 100 -2.68 -17.02 0.20
N LEU A 101 -2.04 -17.97 -0.49
CA LEU A 101 -2.18 -18.12 -1.94
C LEU A 101 -3.63 -18.43 -2.34
N LEU A 102 -4.26 -19.40 -1.66
CA LEU A 102 -5.64 -19.80 -1.93
C LEU A 102 -6.61 -18.64 -1.71
N PHE A 103 -6.51 -17.96 -0.56
CA PHE A 103 -7.39 -16.85 -0.24
C PHE A 103 -7.12 -15.62 -1.13
N GLY A 104 -5.86 -15.37 -1.47
CA GLY A 104 -5.47 -14.36 -2.44
C GLY A 104 -6.07 -14.62 -3.83
N TYR A 105 -6.11 -15.87 -4.29
CA TYR A 105 -6.79 -16.23 -5.53
C TYR A 105 -8.30 -16.03 -5.44
N ILE A 106 -8.96 -16.36 -4.32
CA ILE A 106 -10.40 -16.10 -4.14
C ILE A 106 -10.72 -14.60 -4.24
N GLN A 107 -9.88 -13.73 -3.70
CA GLN A 107 -10.06 -12.28 -3.82
C GLN A 107 -9.76 -11.79 -5.24
N THR A 108 -8.67 -12.26 -5.86
CA THR A 108 -8.19 -11.69 -7.13
C THR A 108 -8.76 -12.36 -8.39
N CYS A 109 -9.47 -13.48 -8.26
CA CYS A 109 -10.02 -14.20 -9.41
C CYS A 109 -11.14 -13.45 -10.13
N TRP A 110 -11.86 -12.57 -9.41
CA TRP A 110 -13.00 -11.86 -9.98
C TRP A 110 -13.19 -10.44 -9.41
N PRO A 111 -12.28 -9.50 -9.69
CA PRO A 111 -12.41 -8.13 -9.20
C PRO A 111 -13.66 -7.44 -9.75
N LEU A 112 -14.51 -6.89 -8.89
CA LEU A 112 -15.68 -6.11 -9.29
C LEU A 112 -15.22 -4.70 -9.71
N LYS A 113 -15.55 -4.32 -10.95
CA LYS A 113 -15.23 -3.00 -11.49
C LYS A 113 -16.46 -2.11 -11.45
N ARG A 114 -16.68 -1.47 -10.29
CA ARG A 114 -17.75 -0.47 -10.15
C ARG A 114 -17.47 0.76 -11.00
N THR A 115 -18.55 1.37 -11.47
CA THR A 115 -18.57 2.70 -12.08
C THR A 115 -19.20 3.69 -11.10
N ILE A 116 -19.05 4.98 -11.38
CA ILE A 116 -19.75 6.02 -10.62
C ILE A 116 -21.25 5.90 -10.89
N GLU A 117 -22.04 5.84 -9.82
CA GLU A 117 -23.49 5.94 -9.91
C GLU A 117 -23.90 7.40 -10.09
N PRO A 118 -24.67 7.75 -11.13
CA PRO A 118 -25.02 9.14 -11.40
C PRO A 118 -25.96 9.69 -10.32
N LEU A 119 -25.68 10.90 -9.86
CA LEU A 119 -26.61 11.65 -9.02
C LEU A 119 -27.79 12.19 -9.83
N PRO A 120 -29.00 12.28 -9.25
CA PRO A 120 -30.13 12.91 -9.91
C PRO A 120 -29.84 14.40 -10.16
N ARG A 121 -30.42 14.95 -11.24
CA ARG A 121 -30.26 16.38 -11.56
C ARG A 121 -30.83 17.30 -10.48
N ASP A 122 -31.90 16.84 -9.81
CA ASP A 122 -32.49 17.53 -8.68
C ASP A 122 -31.61 17.34 -7.44
N THR A 123 -30.93 18.41 -7.04
CA THR A 123 -30.02 18.43 -5.88
C THR A 123 -30.76 18.33 -4.55
N THR A 124 -32.09 18.54 -4.51
CA THR A 124 -32.86 18.41 -3.26
C THR A 124 -32.88 16.96 -2.77
N LEU A 125 -32.79 15.99 -3.68
CA LEU A 125 -32.72 14.54 -3.41
C LEU A 125 -31.35 14.08 -2.91
N TRP A 126 -30.33 14.94 -2.97
CA TRP A 126 -28.99 14.58 -2.52
C TRP A 126 -28.96 14.52 -0.98
N PRO A 127 -28.35 13.52 -0.35
CA PRO A 127 -28.33 13.41 1.11
C PRO A 127 -27.43 14.48 1.74
N THR A 128 -27.70 14.81 2.99
CA THR A 128 -26.78 15.66 3.78
C THR A 128 -25.52 14.89 4.18
N VAL A 129 -24.38 15.59 4.20
CA VAL A 129 -23.05 15.02 4.47
C VAL A 129 -22.33 15.85 5.53
N ASP A 130 -21.92 15.18 6.61
CA ASP A 130 -20.93 15.72 7.53
C ASP A 130 -19.54 15.16 7.17
N LEU A 131 -18.59 16.04 6.88
CA LEU A 131 -17.22 15.70 6.53
C LEU A 131 -16.31 15.92 7.74
N PHE A 132 -15.70 14.85 8.22
CA PHE A 132 -14.83 14.82 9.39
C PHE A 132 -13.35 14.74 9.02
N ILE A 133 -12.56 15.64 9.60
CA ILE A 133 -11.10 15.67 9.47
C ILE A 133 -10.51 15.55 10.88
N PRO A 134 -10.25 14.33 11.39
CA PRO A 134 -9.63 14.14 12.68
C PRO A 134 -8.13 14.47 12.66
N THR A 135 -7.66 15.10 13.73
CA THR A 135 -6.25 15.44 13.94
C THR A 135 -5.89 15.35 15.43
N TYR A 136 -4.61 15.10 15.72
CA TYR A 136 -4.07 15.01 17.08
C TYR A 136 -2.80 15.83 17.26
N ASN A 137 -1.74 15.54 16.50
CA ASN A 137 -0.43 16.18 16.62
C ASN A 137 0.10 16.74 15.29
N GLU A 138 -0.66 16.63 14.21
CA GLU A 138 -0.24 17.11 12.89
C GLU A 138 -0.20 18.64 12.85
N SER A 139 0.75 19.22 12.14
CA SER A 139 0.89 20.67 12.05
C SER A 139 -0.30 21.31 11.32
N ILE A 140 -0.61 22.55 11.69
CA ILE A 140 -1.67 23.32 11.04
C ILE A 140 -1.48 23.42 9.52
N ASP A 141 -0.25 23.49 9.03
CA ASP A 141 0.05 23.57 7.60
C ASP A 141 -0.46 22.35 6.82
N ILE A 142 -0.32 21.14 7.39
CA ILE A 142 -0.81 19.91 6.76
C ILE A 142 -2.33 19.87 6.78
N VAL A 143 -2.94 20.15 7.94
CA VAL A 143 -4.39 20.07 8.10
C VAL A 143 -5.11 21.15 7.29
N LYS A 144 -4.51 22.34 7.17
CA LYS A 144 -5.02 23.46 6.40
C LYS A 144 -5.26 23.09 4.94
N ASP A 145 -4.32 22.41 4.28
CA ASP A 145 -4.50 22.01 2.88
C ASP A 145 -5.64 21.02 2.71
N THR A 146 -5.82 20.09 3.66
CA THR A 146 -6.93 19.13 3.67
C THR A 146 -8.29 19.80 3.89
N VAL A 147 -8.37 20.76 4.81
CA VAL A 147 -9.61 21.50 5.07
C VAL A 147 -9.97 22.40 3.89
N LEU A 148 -8.99 23.11 3.31
CA LEU A 148 -9.21 23.93 2.12
C LEU A 148 -9.60 23.06 0.92
N ALA A 149 -9.05 21.85 0.78
CA ALA A 149 -9.46 20.89 -0.24
C ALA A 149 -10.91 20.42 -0.05
N ALA A 150 -11.33 20.17 1.19
CA ALA A 150 -12.70 19.83 1.52
C ALA A 150 -13.69 20.95 1.14
N GLN A 151 -13.30 22.22 1.31
CA GLN A 151 -14.11 23.37 0.86
C GLN A 151 -14.25 23.46 -0.68
N CYS A 152 -13.34 22.84 -1.43
CA CYS A 152 -13.39 22.79 -2.89
C CYS A 152 -14.29 21.66 -3.43
N ILE A 153 -14.88 20.83 -2.57
CA ILE A 153 -15.81 19.77 -3.00
C ILE A 153 -17.09 20.39 -3.59
N GLU A 154 -17.46 19.94 -4.79
CA GLU A 154 -18.64 20.41 -5.51
C GLU A 154 -19.90 19.70 -5.01
N TYR A 155 -20.49 20.28 -3.96
CA TYR A 155 -21.73 19.82 -3.35
C TYR A 155 -22.59 21.02 -2.91
N PRO A 156 -23.92 20.90 -2.82
CA PRO A 156 -24.76 21.97 -2.29
C PRO A 156 -24.28 22.41 -0.90
N LYS A 157 -24.04 23.72 -0.74
CA LYS A 157 -23.43 24.28 0.49
C LYS A 157 -24.28 24.07 1.73
N ASP A 158 -25.60 24.00 1.57
CA ASP A 158 -26.57 23.70 2.61
C ASP A 158 -26.55 22.22 3.06
N LYS A 159 -25.99 21.33 2.22
CA LYS A 159 -25.94 19.88 2.46
C LYS A 159 -24.56 19.36 2.86
N LEU A 160 -23.49 20.15 2.74
CA LEU A 160 -22.15 19.77 3.15
C LEU A 160 -21.69 20.61 4.36
N LYS A 161 -21.40 19.94 5.47
CA LYS A 161 -20.79 20.57 6.65
C LYS A 161 -19.42 19.95 6.92
N ILE A 162 -18.40 20.79 7.07
CA ILE A 162 -17.01 20.37 7.28
C ILE A 162 -16.64 20.60 8.74
N PHE A 163 -16.03 19.60 9.39
CA PHE A 163 -15.61 19.65 10.78
C PHE A 163 -14.16 19.19 10.96
N ILE A 164 -13.37 20.02 11.62
CA ILE A 164 -12.07 19.64 12.19
C ILE A 164 -12.34 18.99 13.54
N LEU A 165 -11.88 17.75 13.73
CA LEU A 165 -12.01 17.02 14.99
C LEU A 165 -10.66 16.96 15.70
N ASP A 166 -10.41 17.88 16.64
CA ASP A 166 -9.09 18.09 17.22
C ASP A 166 -8.97 17.50 18.64
N ASP A 167 -8.31 16.35 18.76
CA ASP A 167 -7.96 15.72 20.04
C ASP A 167 -6.72 16.36 20.70
N GLY A 168 -6.02 17.25 19.98
CA GLY A 168 -4.89 18.03 20.48
C GLY A 168 -5.29 19.28 21.27
N LYS A 169 -6.56 19.72 21.16
CA LYS A 169 -7.14 20.88 21.87
C LYS A 169 -6.37 22.18 21.60
N ARG A 170 -6.03 22.43 20.34
CA ARG A 170 -5.13 23.50 19.89
C ARG A 170 -5.93 24.72 19.47
N GLU A 171 -5.65 25.86 20.10
CA GLU A 171 -6.38 27.11 19.86
C GLU A 171 -6.19 27.65 18.43
N GLU A 172 -5.00 27.47 17.86
CA GLU A 172 -4.71 27.87 16.47
C GLU A 172 -5.65 27.18 15.46
N PHE A 173 -6.08 25.95 15.73
CA PHE A 173 -7.02 25.22 14.88
C PHE A 173 -8.44 25.75 15.00
N ARG A 174 -8.84 26.20 16.19
CA ARG A 174 -10.14 26.83 16.42
C ARG A 174 -10.22 28.16 15.66
N GLN A 175 -9.20 29.01 15.82
CA GLN A 175 -9.12 30.29 15.13
C GLN A 175 -9.12 30.12 13.61
N PHE A 176 -8.36 29.14 13.10
CA PHE A 176 -8.38 28.81 11.68
C PHE A 176 -9.77 28.36 11.23
N ALA A 177 -10.40 27.44 11.95
CA ALA A 177 -11.73 26.92 11.62
C ALA A 177 -12.79 28.04 11.55
N GLU A 178 -12.80 28.93 12.53
CA GLU A 178 -13.69 30.10 12.58
C GLU A 178 -13.40 31.05 11.40
N GLY A 179 -12.11 31.34 11.14
CA GLY A 179 -11.68 32.24 10.06
C GLY A 179 -12.07 31.80 8.66
N ILE A 180 -12.25 30.49 8.43
CA ILE A 180 -12.71 29.94 7.13
C ILE A 180 -14.13 29.36 7.18
N ASN A 181 -14.86 29.58 8.27
CA ASN A 181 -16.25 29.12 8.47
C ASN A 181 -16.43 27.59 8.31
N VAL A 182 -15.62 26.81 9.04
CA VAL A 182 -15.80 25.36 9.22
C VAL A 182 -16.00 25.04 10.69
N GLY A 183 -16.62 23.91 11.00
CA GLY A 183 -16.85 23.50 12.38
C GLY A 183 -15.55 23.04 13.06
N TYR A 184 -15.40 23.38 14.34
CA TYR A 184 -14.33 22.87 15.21
C TYR A 184 -14.97 22.07 16.34
N ILE A 185 -14.57 20.81 16.47
CA ILE A 185 -15.05 19.91 17.54
C ILE A 185 -13.83 19.39 18.29
N THR A 186 -13.91 19.48 19.61
CA THR A 186 -12.95 18.86 20.54
C THR A 186 -13.72 18.22 21.70
N ARG A 187 -13.05 17.42 22.51
CA ARG A 187 -13.65 16.66 23.61
C ARG A 187 -12.79 16.69 24.88
N PRO A 188 -13.38 16.48 26.06
CA PRO A 188 -12.66 16.62 27.33
C PRO A 188 -11.60 15.52 27.55
N ASP A 189 -11.85 14.29 27.09
CA ASP A 189 -10.93 13.16 27.18
C ASP A 189 -10.42 12.70 25.81
N ASN A 190 -9.34 11.94 25.80
CA ASN A 190 -8.76 11.36 24.58
C ASN A 190 -8.96 9.82 24.53
N ASN A 191 -10.06 9.32 25.13
CA ASN A 191 -10.33 7.89 25.20
C ASN A 191 -10.58 7.32 23.80
N HIS A 192 -10.07 6.11 23.54
CA HIS A 192 -10.25 5.41 22.25
C HIS A 192 -9.73 6.16 21.01
N ALA A 193 -8.80 7.12 21.19
CA ALA A 193 -8.12 7.84 20.11
C ALA A 193 -9.10 8.30 18.99
N LYS A 194 -8.74 8.10 17.72
CA LYS A 194 -9.53 8.51 16.55
C LYS A 194 -10.98 7.99 16.58
N ALA A 195 -11.21 6.74 16.98
CA ALA A 195 -12.57 6.18 17.06
C ALA A 195 -13.45 6.95 18.05
N GLY A 196 -12.89 7.26 19.23
CA GLY A 196 -13.58 8.06 20.23
C GLY A 196 -13.86 9.48 19.76
N ASN A 197 -12.93 10.09 19.02
CA ASN A 197 -13.08 11.43 18.45
C ASN A 197 -14.24 11.47 17.42
N LEU A 198 -14.24 10.51 16.50
CA LEU A 198 -15.34 10.34 15.52
C LEU A 198 -16.68 10.10 16.22
N ASN A 199 -16.73 9.23 17.23
CA ASN A 199 -17.95 8.95 17.99
C ASN A 199 -18.45 10.19 18.76
N HIS A 200 -17.55 11.00 19.32
CA HIS A 200 -17.95 12.25 19.95
C HIS A 200 -18.58 13.21 18.94
N ALA A 201 -17.97 13.35 17.75
CA ALA A 201 -18.50 14.19 16.68
C ALA A 201 -19.89 13.72 16.18
N LEU A 202 -20.15 12.41 16.14
CA LEU A 202 -21.47 11.87 15.80
C LEU A 202 -22.57 12.40 16.73
N THR A 203 -22.28 12.68 18.00
CA THR A 203 -23.26 13.24 18.96
C THR A 203 -23.56 14.73 18.75
N LYS A 204 -22.73 15.43 17.96
CA LYS A 204 -22.81 16.88 17.75
C LYS A 204 -23.31 17.27 16.35
N THR A 205 -23.54 16.28 15.49
CA THR A 205 -23.77 16.46 14.06
C THR A 205 -24.93 15.57 13.59
N GLN A 206 -25.53 15.87 12.43
CA GLN A 206 -26.84 15.32 12.03
C GLN A 206 -26.94 14.87 10.56
N GLY A 207 -25.88 15.00 9.77
CA GLY A 207 -25.85 14.62 8.35
C GLY A 207 -26.11 13.14 8.12
N GLU A 208 -26.88 12.81 7.10
CA GLU A 208 -27.28 11.42 6.79
C GLU A 208 -26.08 10.52 6.45
N LEU A 209 -25.06 11.09 5.83
CA LEU A 209 -23.79 10.45 5.51
C LEU A 209 -22.63 11.14 6.24
N ILE A 210 -21.61 10.34 6.55
CA ILE A 210 -20.36 10.75 7.18
C ILE A 210 -19.23 10.54 6.17
N CYS A 211 -18.56 11.61 5.77
CA CYS A 211 -17.35 11.54 4.95
C CYS A 211 -16.13 11.69 5.86
N ILE A 212 -15.11 10.86 5.69
CA ILE A 212 -13.92 10.87 6.56
C ILE A 212 -12.66 11.00 5.72
N PHE A 213 -11.84 11.99 6.07
CA PHE A 213 -10.47 12.12 5.58
C PHE A 213 -9.53 12.27 6.76
N ASP A 214 -8.47 11.47 6.81
CA ASP A 214 -7.32 11.81 7.65
C ASP A 214 -6.79 13.20 7.28
N CYS A 215 -6.22 13.91 8.25
CA CYS A 215 -5.80 15.30 8.06
C CYS A 215 -4.68 15.52 7.03
N ASP A 216 -4.08 14.45 6.50
CA ASP A 216 -3.11 14.45 5.41
C ASP A 216 -3.68 13.98 4.06
N HIS A 217 -4.98 13.67 3.96
CA HIS A 217 -5.65 13.21 2.74
C HIS A 217 -6.52 14.30 2.11
N VAL A 218 -6.07 14.82 0.98
CA VAL A 218 -6.78 15.86 0.23
C VAL A 218 -7.75 15.23 -0.78
N ALA A 219 -9.01 15.66 -0.75
CA ALA A 219 -10.05 15.18 -1.65
C ALA A 219 -10.04 15.91 -3.00
N THR A 220 -10.43 15.22 -4.07
CA THR A 220 -10.78 15.88 -5.33
C THR A 220 -12.15 16.54 -5.23
N ARG A 221 -12.37 17.58 -6.04
CA ARG A 221 -13.62 18.36 -6.05
C ARG A 221 -14.86 17.49 -6.33
N VAL A 222 -14.69 16.38 -7.04
CA VAL A 222 -15.78 15.47 -7.45
C VAL A 222 -16.04 14.34 -6.45
N PHE A 223 -15.33 14.27 -5.31
CA PHE A 223 -15.36 13.13 -4.40
C PHE A 223 -16.78 12.71 -4.00
N LEU A 224 -17.61 13.66 -3.52
CA LEU A 224 -18.99 13.36 -3.11
C LEU A 224 -19.90 13.06 -4.30
N GLN A 225 -19.71 13.73 -5.44
CA GLN A 225 -20.47 13.43 -6.65
C GLN A 225 -20.22 12.01 -7.16
N ALA A 226 -18.99 11.52 -7.00
CA ALA A 226 -18.59 10.19 -7.44
C ALA A 226 -19.01 9.06 -6.47
N THR A 227 -19.31 9.38 -5.21
CA THR A 227 -19.52 8.37 -4.15
C THR A 227 -20.96 8.32 -3.63
N VAL A 228 -21.62 9.47 -3.51
CA VAL A 228 -22.93 9.57 -2.83
C VAL A 228 -24.06 8.90 -3.60
N GLY A 229 -23.99 8.89 -4.94
CA GLY A 229 -25.02 8.27 -5.80
C GLY A 229 -25.29 6.80 -5.44
N ALA A 230 -24.26 6.06 -5.01
CA ALA A 230 -24.41 4.65 -4.63
C ALA A 230 -25.36 4.43 -3.44
N PHE A 231 -25.46 5.40 -2.52
CA PHE A 231 -26.37 5.33 -1.37
C PHE A 231 -27.83 5.58 -1.74
N LEU A 232 -28.10 6.19 -2.90
CA LEU A 232 -29.45 6.38 -3.43
C LEU A 232 -29.94 5.12 -4.16
N VAL A 233 -29.02 4.31 -4.69
CA VAL A 233 -29.33 3.08 -5.41
C VAL A 233 -29.46 1.89 -4.45
N ASP A 234 -28.57 1.79 -3.47
CA ASP A 234 -28.58 0.72 -2.48
C ASP A 234 -28.84 1.27 -1.07
N ASP A 235 -30.08 1.11 -0.61
CA ASP A 235 -30.49 1.47 0.75
C ASP A 235 -29.66 0.73 1.82
N LYS A 236 -29.25 -0.52 1.55
CA LYS A 236 -28.42 -1.34 2.45
C LYS A 236 -26.93 -1.06 2.32
N LEU A 237 -26.50 -0.08 1.51
CA LEU A 237 -25.11 0.35 1.50
C LEU A 237 -24.79 1.14 2.77
N ALA A 238 -23.88 0.61 3.59
CA ALA A 238 -23.37 1.30 4.76
C ALA A 238 -22.08 2.08 4.48
N LEU A 239 -21.25 1.62 3.54
CA LEU A 239 -19.91 2.15 3.33
C LEU A 239 -19.55 2.11 1.85
N ILE A 240 -18.99 3.20 1.33
CA ILE A 240 -18.21 3.20 0.09
C ILE A 240 -16.79 3.69 0.39
N GLN A 241 -15.81 2.86 0.04
CA GLN A 241 -14.39 3.14 0.20
C GLN A 241 -13.77 3.51 -1.15
N THR A 242 -12.90 4.52 -1.19
CA THR A 242 -12.05 4.83 -2.36
C THR A 242 -10.58 4.46 -2.06
N PRO A 243 -9.69 4.35 -3.06
CA PRO A 243 -8.28 4.04 -2.86
C PRO A 243 -7.60 5.09 -2.00
N HIS A 244 -6.63 4.68 -1.17
CA HIS A 244 -5.63 5.61 -0.66
C HIS A 244 -4.54 5.76 -1.71
N HIS A 245 -4.59 6.86 -2.47
CA HIS A 245 -3.49 7.27 -3.31
C HIS A 245 -2.50 8.09 -2.49
N PHE A 246 -1.21 8.00 -2.79
CA PHE A 246 -0.20 8.85 -2.14
C PHE A 246 0.54 9.64 -3.19
N TYR A 247 0.55 10.96 -3.06
CA TYR A 247 1.26 11.83 -4.01
C TYR A 247 2.74 12.03 -3.62
N SER A 248 3.10 11.72 -2.38
CA SER A 248 4.49 11.59 -1.93
C SER A 248 4.96 10.13 -1.99
N LYS A 249 6.28 9.95 -2.13
CA LYS A 249 6.91 8.63 -2.25
C LYS A 249 7.13 8.00 -0.88
N ASP A 250 6.79 6.73 -0.76
CA ASP A 250 7.15 5.94 0.40
C ASP A 250 8.68 5.69 0.48
N PRO A 251 9.19 5.20 1.63
CA PRO A 251 10.63 4.95 1.79
C PRO A 251 11.21 3.96 0.77
N PHE A 252 10.46 2.97 0.29
CA PHE A 252 10.94 2.01 -0.69
C PHE A 252 11.17 2.69 -2.04
N GLU A 253 10.18 3.45 -2.54
CA GLU A 253 10.29 4.19 -3.81
C GLU A 253 11.36 5.27 -3.81
N ARG A 254 11.54 5.91 -2.65
CA ARG A 254 12.54 6.96 -2.47
C ARG A 254 13.94 6.38 -2.38
N ASN A 255 14.12 5.36 -1.55
CA ASN A 255 15.44 4.85 -1.19
C ASN A 255 15.97 3.85 -2.22
N LEU A 256 15.09 3.10 -2.91
CA LEU A 256 15.49 2.15 -3.96
C LEU A 256 15.32 2.75 -5.36
N LYS A 257 16.40 2.80 -6.14
CA LYS A 257 16.34 3.32 -7.53
C LYS A 257 15.42 2.50 -8.43
N ALA A 258 15.43 1.17 -8.27
CA ALA A 258 14.64 0.28 -9.10
C ALA A 258 13.13 0.35 -8.77
N ALA A 259 12.78 0.73 -7.53
CA ALA A 259 11.40 0.88 -7.07
C ALA A 259 10.64 2.01 -7.77
N LYS A 260 11.35 2.99 -8.36
CA LYS A 260 10.72 4.11 -9.09
C LYS A 260 9.83 3.68 -10.26
N ARG A 261 10.00 2.45 -10.77
CA ARG A 261 9.18 1.85 -11.83
C ARG A 261 8.11 0.90 -11.29
N ALA A 262 8.25 0.47 -10.03
CA ALA A 262 7.31 -0.42 -9.38
C ALA A 262 6.07 0.38 -8.93
N PRO A 263 4.88 -0.23 -8.94
CA PRO A 263 3.71 0.36 -8.31
C PRO A 263 3.94 0.55 -6.81
N HIS A 264 3.21 1.50 -6.22
CA HIS A 264 3.22 1.75 -4.78
C HIS A 264 2.88 0.49 -3.99
N GLU A 265 3.41 0.35 -2.77
CA GLU A 265 3.16 -0.81 -1.91
C GLU A 265 1.64 -1.06 -1.73
N GLY A 266 0.87 -0.01 -1.45
CA GLY A 266 -0.58 -0.08 -1.26
C GLY A 266 -1.40 -0.38 -2.53
N SER A 267 -0.82 -0.32 -3.73
CA SER A 267 -1.55 -0.48 -5.00
C SER A 267 -2.19 -1.86 -5.17
N LEU A 268 -1.58 -2.91 -4.60
CA LEU A 268 -2.16 -4.26 -4.61
C LEU A 268 -3.47 -4.31 -3.81
N PHE A 269 -3.44 -3.72 -2.61
CA PHE A 269 -4.57 -3.70 -1.70
C PHE A 269 -5.70 -2.82 -2.23
N TYR A 270 -5.40 -1.55 -2.53
CA TYR A 270 -6.35 -0.56 -3.05
C TYR A 270 -6.67 -0.72 -4.55
N GLY A 271 -6.35 -1.87 -5.13
CA GLY A 271 -6.71 -2.24 -6.49
C GLY A 271 -7.43 -3.58 -6.51
N PRO A 272 -6.80 -4.64 -7.04
CA PRO A 272 -7.47 -5.92 -7.28
C PRO A 272 -7.96 -6.60 -6.00
N VAL A 273 -7.32 -6.41 -4.84
CA VAL A 273 -7.76 -7.02 -3.59
C VAL A 273 -9.06 -6.39 -3.07
N GLN A 274 -9.14 -5.06 -2.98
CA GLN A 274 -10.39 -4.38 -2.57
C GLN A 274 -11.52 -4.58 -3.59
N GLN A 275 -11.24 -4.54 -4.89
CA GLN A 275 -12.22 -4.89 -5.92
C GLN A 275 -12.71 -6.35 -5.79
N GLY A 276 -11.81 -7.25 -5.42
CA GLY A 276 -12.12 -8.64 -5.09
C GLY A 276 -13.00 -8.79 -3.87
N ASN A 277 -12.67 -8.07 -2.80
CA ASN A 277 -13.47 -8.02 -1.58
C ASN A 277 -14.86 -7.46 -1.85
N ASP A 278 -14.97 -6.40 -2.64
CA ASP A 278 -16.24 -5.81 -3.05
C ASP A 278 -17.11 -6.80 -3.85
N ASN A 279 -16.52 -7.62 -4.74
CA ASN A 279 -17.24 -8.71 -5.41
C ASN A 279 -17.91 -9.67 -4.41
N TRP A 280 -17.28 -9.89 -3.26
CA TRP A 280 -17.79 -10.74 -2.18
C TRP A 280 -18.56 -9.97 -1.10
N ASN A 281 -18.93 -8.70 -1.35
CA ASN A 281 -19.54 -7.81 -0.38
C ASN A 281 -18.73 -7.77 0.94
N ALA A 282 -17.42 -7.57 0.84
CA ALA A 282 -16.44 -7.62 1.93
C ALA A 282 -15.46 -6.44 1.87
N ALA A 283 -15.79 -5.35 1.17
CA ALA A 283 -14.92 -4.18 1.05
C ALA A 283 -14.66 -3.57 2.43
N PHE A 284 -13.39 -3.27 2.72
CA PHE A 284 -12.99 -2.79 4.05
C PHE A 284 -13.10 -1.27 4.14
N PHE A 285 -13.47 -0.78 5.33
CA PHE A 285 -13.21 0.59 5.72
C PHE A 285 -11.73 0.71 6.12
N CYS A 286 -11.03 1.67 5.51
CA CYS A 286 -9.60 1.87 5.69
C CYS A 286 -9.29 3.18 6.45
N GLY A 287 -10.24 3.66 7.26
CA GLY A 287 -10.06 4.79 8.18
C GLY A 287 -10.18 6.17 7.54
N SER A 288 -10.00 6.30 6.23
CA SER A 288 -10.02 7.55 5.48
C SER A 288 -10.50 7.30 4.05
N CYS A 289 -10.84 8.35 3.32
CA CYS A 289 -11.27 8.31 1.92
C CYS A 289 -12.53 7.45 1.75
N ALA A 290 -13.51 7.66 2.63
CA ALA A 290 -14.72 6.86 2.68
C ALA A 290 -15.94 7.70 3.04
N VAL A 291 -17.10 7.27 2.54
CA VAL A 291 -18.40 7.77 2.96
C VAL A 291 -19.16 6.64 3.65
N ILE A 292 -19.77 6.94 4.80
CA ILE A 292 -20.45 5.97 5.66
C ILE A 292 -21.85 6.47 5.99
N ARG A 293 -22.83 5.57 5.94
CA ARG A 293 -24.21 5.88 6.29
C ARG A 293 -24.36 5.98 7.81
N ARG A 294 -24.82 7.14 8.31
CA ARG A 294 -24.98 7.39 9.77
C ARG A 294 -25.91 6.37 10.44
N ARG A 295 -27.05 6.04 9.83
CA ARG A 295 -27.98 5.05 10.40
C ARG A 295 -27.36 3.66 10.59
N ALA A 296 -26.43 3.28 9.73
CA ALA A 296 -25.74 2.01 9.85
C ALA A 296 -24.75 2.02 11.04
N LEU A 297 -24.05 3.13 11.25
CA LEU A 297 -23.21 3.33 12.44
C LEU A 297 -24.03 3.33 13.73
N ALA A 298 -25.24 3.89 13.73
CA ALA A 298 -26.10 3.86 14.91
C ALA A 298 -26.44 2.42 15.36
N GLU A 299 -26.61 1.48 14.43
CA GLU A 299 -26.86 0.06 14.74
C GLU A 299 -25.63 -0.68 15.31
N THR A 300 -24.43 -0.10 15.16
CA THR A 300 -23.17 -0.63 15.71
C THR A 300 -22.66 0.15 16.92
N ASN A 301 -23.46 1.10 17.45
CA ASN A 301 -23.07 2.03 18.51
C ASN A 301 -21.88 2.93 18.12
N GLY A 302 -21.85 3.37 16.86
CA GLY A 302 -20.78 4.19 16.29
C GLY A 302 -19.63 3.35 15.71
N PHE A 303 -18.46 3.99 15.65
CA PHE A 303 -17.19 3.37 15.28
C PHE A 303 -16.69 2.43 16.39
N ALA A 304 -16.10 1.30 16.00
CA ALA A 304 -15.54 0.32 16.92
C ALA A 304 -14.41 0.92 17.77
N VAL A 305 -14.32 0.52 19.04
CA VAL A 305 -13.35 1.10 20.00
C VAL A 305 -12.49 0.04 20.70
N GLU A 306 -12.75 -1.23 20.40
CA GLU A 306 -12.16 -2.39 21.08
C GLU A 306 -10.76 -2.75 20.58
N THR A 307 -10.40 -2.29 19.39
CA THR A 307 -9.11 -2.60 18.73
C THR A 307 -8.43 -1.32 18.24
N VAL A 308 -7.13 -1.39 17.96
CA VAL A 308 -6.36 -0.23 17.45
C VAL A 308 -6.58 0.06 15.95
N THR A 309 -7.34 -0.79 15.28
CA THR A 309 -7.77 -0.63 13.87
C THR A 309 -9.29 -0.53 13.87
N GLU A 310 -9.79 0.61 14.34
CA GLU A 310 -11.22 0.88 14.49
C GLU A 310 -11.97 0.77 13.17
N ASP A 311 -11.27 1.08 12.09
CA ASP A 311 -11.78 1.16 10.75
C ASP A 311 -12.24 -0.21 10.23
N ALA A 312 -11.31 -1.16 10.11
CA ALA A 312 -11.58 -2.51 9.67
C ALA A 312 -12.58 -3.22 10.61
N HIS A 313 -12.49 -2.95 11.93
CA HIS A 313 -13.42 -3.53 12.89
C HIS A 313 -14.84 -2.96 12.73
N THR A 314 -14.98 -1.66 12.41
CA THR A 314 -16.27 -1.05 12.11
C THR A 314 -16.90 -1.69 10.86
N ALA A 315 -16.13 -1.88 9.78
CA ALA A 315 -16.63 -2.55 8.58
C ALA A 315 -17.13 -3.98 8.88
N LEU A 316 -16.37 -4.76 9.65
CA LEU A 316 -16.77 -6.09 10.09
C LEU A 316 -18.11 -6.08 10.84
N LYS A 317 -18.28 -5.15 11.79
CA LYS A 317 -19.51 -5.01 12.57
C LYS A 317 -20.72 -4.62 11.71
N LEU A 318 -20.54 -3.67 10.79
CA LEU A 318 -21.59 -3.27 9.84
C LEU A 318 -22.06 -4.47 9.00
N GLN A 319 -21.13 -5.25 8.47
CA GLN A 319 -21.47 -6.41 7.65
C GLN A 319 -22.13 -7.54 8.44
N ARG A 320 -21.72 -7.77 9.70
CA ARG A 320 -22.41 -8.71 10.59
C ARG A 320 -23.87 -8.32 10.85
N LYS A 321 -24.21 -7.03 10.74
CA LYS A 321 -25.59 -6.50 10.82
C LYS A 321 -26.34 -6.56 9.48
N GLY A 322 -25.74 -7.14 8.44
CA GLY A 322 -26.35 -7.32 7.13
C GLY A 322 -26.27 -6.09 6.22
N TRP A 323 -25.39 -5.13 6.53
CA TRP A 323 -25.11 -4.00 5.65
C TRP A 323 -24.13 -4.37 4.55
N ASN A 324 -24.30 -3.75 3.38
CA ASN A 324 -23.38 -3.86 2.26
C ASN A 324 -22.24 -2.85 2.38
N THR A 325 -21.07 -3.22 1.85
CA THR A 325 -19.94 -2.30 1.66
C THR A 325 -19.45 -2.38 0.23
N ALA A 326 -18.98 -1.25 -0.29
CA ALA A 326 -18.56 -1.10 -1.68
C ALA A 326 -17.16 -0.48 -1.79
N PHE A 327 -16.48 -0.77 -2.90
CA PHE A 327 -15.21 -0.16 -3.25
C PHE A 327 -15.27 0.48 -4.63
N LEU A 328 -15.07 1.80 -4.70
CA LEU A 328 -14.94 2.51 -5.97
C LEU A 328 -13.45 2.69 -6.28
N ALA A 329 -12.92 1.92 -7.22
CA ALA A 329 -11.49 1.90 -7.56
C ALA A 329 -11.02 3.12 -8.38
N ILE A 330 -11.38 4.33 -7.95
CA ILE A 330 -10.99 5.61 -8.55
C ILE A 330 -10.28 6.43 -7.47
N PRO A 331 -9.01 6.85 -7.67
CA PRO A 331 -8.29 7.65 -6.69
C PRO A 331 -8.89 9.07 -6.61
N LEU A 332 -9.87 9.24 -5.73
CA LEU A 332 -10.59 10.50 -5.52
C LEU A 332 -10.02 11.36 -4.40
N SER A 333 -8.95 10.90 -3.78
CA SER A 333 -8.20 11.62 -2.74
C SER A 333 -6.77 11.13 -2.75
N ALA A 334 -5.87 11.95 -2.22
CA ALA A 334 -4.46 11.59 -2.11
C ALA A 334 -3.86 12.04 -0.78
N GLY A 335 -3.05 11.17 -0.18
CA GLY A 335 -2.38 11.40 1.10
C GLY A 335 -0.87 11.60 0.99
N LEU A 336 -0.26 11.86 2.14
CA LEU A 336 1.19 11.82 2.32
C LEU A 336 1.64 10.43 2.81
N ALA A 337 2.55 9.80 2.07
CA ALA A 337 3.26 8.62 2.53
C ALA A 337 4.20 8.94 3.70
N THR A 338 4.53 7.93 4.50
CA THR A 338 5.42 8.04 5.67
C THR A 338 6.81 8.55 5.28
N GLU A 339 7.31 9.55 6.01
CA GLU A 339 8.57 10.21 5.66
C GLU A 339 9.82 9.37 5.87
N ARG A 340 9.82 8.41 6.78
CA ARG A 340 11.00 7.60 7.13
C ARG A 340 10.64 6.12 7.23
N LEU A 341 11.62 5.24 7.02
CA LEU A 341 11.44 3.79 7.10
C LEU A 341 10.96 3.34 8.47
N THR A 342 11.55 3.86 9.56
CA THR A 342 11.12 3.54 10.92
C THR A 342 9.64 3.90 11.17
N LEU A 343 9.17 5.05 10.64
CA LEU A 343 7.75 5.44 10.74
C LEU A 343 6.84 4.51 9.94
N HIS A 344 7.30 4.10 8.75
CA HIS A 344 6.61 3.12 7.92
C HIS A 344 6.44 1.77 8.64
N ILE A 345 7.52 1.26 9.24
CA ILE A 345 7.51 0.01 10.03
C ILE A 345 6.55 0.14 11.22
N ASN A 346 6.63 1.23 11.98
CA ASN A 346 5.74 1.46 13.14
C ASN A 346 4.26 1.52 12.74
N GLN A 347 3.94 2.12 11.58
CA GLN A 347 2.58 2.12 11.06
C GLN A 347 2.09 0.69 10.77
N ARG A 348 2.92 -0.14 10.13
CA ARG A 348 2.58 -1.53 9.79
C ARG A 348 2.51 -2.45 11.02
N ILE A 349 3.34 -2.23 12.04
CA ILE A 349 3.23 -2.90 13.35
C ILE A 349 1.85 -2.64 13.97
N ARG A 350 1.37 -1.39 13.91
CA ARG A 350 0.05 -1.03 14.44
C ARG A 350 -1.08 -1.77 13.72
N TRP A 351 -1.03 -1.81 12.39
CA TRP A 351 -2.01 -2.52 11.58
C TRP A 351 -1.99 -4.02 11.85
N ALA A 352 -0.80 -4.62 11.93
CA ALA A 352 -0.65 -6.03 12.23
C ALA A 352 -1.23 -6.40 13.60
N ARG A 353 -0.93 -5.58 14.62
CA ARG A 353 -1.51 -5.72 15.95
C ARG A 353 -3.03 -5.60 15.93
N GLY A 354 -3.58 -4.56 15.30
CA GLY A 354 -5.02 -4.33 15.25
C GLY A 354 -5.78 -5.46 14.56
N MET A 355 -5.30 -5.90 13.40
CA MET A 355 -5.90 -7.03 12.68
C MET A 355 -5.84 -8.33 13.49
N THR A 356 -4.74 -8.55 14.22
CA THR A 356 -4.60 -9.70 15.12
C THR A 356 -5.56 -9.59 16.32
N GLN A 357 -5.75 -8.39 16.87
CA GLN A 357 -6.73 -8.15 17.92
C GLN A 357 -8.14 -8.49 17.43
N ILE A 358 -8.55 -8.00 16.24
CA ILE A 358 -9.87 -8.33 15.66
C ILE A 358 -10.01 -9.84 15.51
N PHE A 359 -9.01 -10.54 14.97
CA PHE A 359 -9.04 -12.00 14.83
C PHE A 359 -9.30 -12.73 16.16
N ARG A 360 -8.81 -12.19 17.28
CA ARG A 360 -8.98 -12.76 18.62
C ARG A 360 -10.28 -12.35 19.30
N VAL A 361 -10.68 -11.09 19.20
CA VAL A 361 -11.83 -10.53 19.95
C VAL A 361 -13.15 -10.62 19.18
N ASP A 362 -13.10 -10.58 17.85
CA ASP A 362 -14.26 -10.64 16.95
C ASP A 362 -13.94 -11.53 15.73
N ASN A 363 -13.74 -12.82 16.02
CA ASN A 363 -13.28 -13.77 15.01
C ASN A 363 -14.29 -13.92 13.85
N PRO A 364 -13.89 -13.66 12.59
CA PRO A 364 -14.80 -13.71 11.45
C PRO A 364 -15.33 -15.13 11.18
N MET A 365 -14.54 -16.17 11.48
CA MET A 365 -14.91 -17.57 11.23
C MET A 365 -15.94 -18.12 12.22
N LEU A 366 -15.98 -17.61 13.45
CA LEU A 366 -16.86 -18.15 14.50
C LEU A 366 -18.11 -17.31 14.74
N GLY A 367 -18.04 -15.99 14.55
CA GLY A 367 -19.20 -15.11 14.79
C GLY A 367 -20.31 -15.26 13.75
N ARG A 368 -21.55 -14.87 14.07
CA ARG A 368 -22.72 -14.89 13.16
C ARG A 368 -22.76 -13.66 12.23
N GLY A 369 -23.62 -13.71 11.21
CA GLY A 369 -23.92 -12.54 10.35
C GLY A 369 -23.03 -12.34 9.12
N LEU A 370 -22.04 -13.21 8.89
CA LEU A 370 -21.20 -13.18 7.68
C LEU A 370 -21.43 -14.43 6.82
N SER A 371 -21.48 -14.21 5.50
CA SER A 371 -21.39 -15.25 4.49
C SER A 371 -20.01 -15.91 4.49
N PHE A 372 -19.91 -17.12 3.96
CA PHE A 372 -18.64 -17.86 3.93
C PHE A 372 -17.51 -17.09 3.20
N THR A 373 -17.83 -16.42 2.09
CA THR A 373 -16.85 -15.64 1.31
C THR A 373 -16.40 -14.39 2.05
N GLN A 374 -17.30 -13.68 2.74
CA GLN A 374 -16.92 -12.58 3.63
C GLN A 374 -15.97 -13.05 4.73
N ARG A 375 -16.24 -14.23 5.34
CA ARG A 375 -15.34 -14.80 6.36
C ARG A 375 -13.94 -15.02 5.81
N ILE A 376 -13.81 -15.55 4.59
CA ILE A 376 -12.52 -15.74 3.92
C ILE A 376 -11.83 -14.41 3.67
N CYS A 377 -12.54 -13.39 3.18
CA CYS A 377 -11.95 -12.06 2.92
C CYS A 377 -11.37 -11.42 4.20
N TYR A 378 -12.12 -11.44 5.32
CA TYR A 378 -11.63 -10.96 6.61
C TYR A 378 -10.50 -11.82 7.16
N LEU A 379 -10.63 -13.15 7.09
CA LEU A 379 -9.60 -14.05 7.53
C LEU A 379 -8.30 -13.82 6.76
N ASN A 380 -8.36 -13.63 5.45
CA ASN A 380 -7.16 -13.36 4.65
C ASN A 380 -6.49 -12.04 5.04
N ALA A 381 -7.27 -10.97 5.25
CA ALA A 381 -6.73 -9.69 5.71
C ALA A 381 -6.02 -9.82 7.07
N MET A 382 -6.57 -10.63 7.99
CA MET A 382 -5.98 -10.87 9.31
C MET A 382 -4.74 -11.76 9.25
N LEU A 383 -4.80 -12.85 8.48
CA LEU A 383 -3.70 -13.77 8.29
C LEU A 383 -2.55 -13.12 7.56
N HIS A 384 -2.80 -12.22 6.59
CA HIS A 384 -1.76 -11.52 5.85
C HIS A 384 -0.72 -10.89 6.77
N PHE A 385 -1.11 -10.31 7.91
CA PHE A 385 -0.17 -9.70 8.86
C PHE A 385 0.66 -10.71 9.70
N GLN A 386 0.39 -12.00 9.59
CA GLN A 386 1.15 -13.06 10.28
C GLN A 386 2.38 -13.55 9.50
N TYR A 387 2.72 -12.94 8.35
CA TYR A 387 3.84 -13.39 7.51
C TYR A 387 5.21 -13.29 8.19
N GLY A 388 5.35 -12.55 9.29
CA GLY A 388 6.64 -12.31 9.95
C GLY A 388 7.37 -13.60 10.30
N LEU A 389 6.69 -14.55 10.94
CA LEU A 389 7.28 -15.83 11.34
C LEU A 389 7.56 -16.76 10.14
N PRO A 390 6.62 -16.99 9.19
CA PRO A 390 6.90 -17.71 7.95
C PRO A 390 8.07 -17.12 7.16
N ARG A 391 8.13 -15.79 7.01
CA ARG A 391 9.21 -15.11 6.27
C ARG A 391 10.56 -15.32 6.94
N ALA A 392 10.65 -15.17 8.27
CA ALA A 392 11.88 -15.46 9.01
C ALA A 392 12.29 -16.93 8.88
N THR A 393 11.32 -17.85 8.92
CA THR A 393 11.55 -19.29 8.74
C THR A 393 12.17 -19.60 7.37
N PHE A 394 11.63 -19.04 6.29
CA PHE A 394 12.17 -19.25 4.94
C PHE A 394 13.57 -18.67 4.75
N LEU A 395 13.87 -17.52 5.37
CA LEU A 395 15.19 -16.89 5.28
C LEU A 395 16.26 -17.64 6.08
N LEU A 396 15.86 -18.29 7.19
CA LEU A 396 16.76 -18.99 8.10
C LEU A 396 16.86 -20.50 7.81
N SER A 397 15.91 -21.09 7.07
CA SER A 397 15.91 -22.53 6.79
C SER A 397 17.19 -23.06 6.12
N PRO A 398 17.87 -22.37 5.18
CA PRO A 398 19.12 -22.89 4.63
C PRO A 398 20.23 -23.00 5.68
N LEU A 399 20.23 -22.14 6.71
CA LEU A 399 21.26 -22.14 7.75
C LEU A 399 21.24 -23.40 8.60
N VAL A 400 20.08 -24.06 8.72
CA VAL A 400 19.93 -25.27 9.52
C VAL A 400 20.82 -26.38 8.97
N PHE A 401 20.77 -26.62 7.67
CA PHE A 401 21.66 -27.56 7.00
C PHE A 401 23.08 -27.03 6.93
N ILE A 402 23.27 -25.78 6.49
CA ILE A 402 24.60 -25.22 6.20
C ILE A 402 25.51 -25.10 7.44
N LEU A 403 24.95 -24.75 8.61
CA LEU A 403 25.72 -24.56 9.83
C LEU A 403 25.79 -25.83 10.68
N PHE A 404 24.70 -26.59 10.74
CA PHE A 404 24.54 -27.70 11.70
C PHE A 404 24.43 -29.08 11.05
N ASP A 405 24.50 -29.16 9.71
CA ASP A 405 24.36 -30.39 8.94
C ASP A 405 23.03 -31.14 9.20
N LEU A 406 22.02 -30.40 9.71
CA LEU A 406 20.69 -30.92 10.06
C LEU A 406 19.76 -30.93 8.85
N ASN A 407 19.10 -32.05 8.61
CA ASN A 407 18.19 -32.19 7.47
C ASN A 407 16.73 -31.97 7.86
N ILE A 408 16.19 -30.81 7.48
CA ILE A 408 14.79 -30.43 7.74
C ILE A 408 13.84 -30.77 6.58
N ILE A 409 14.34 -31.43 5.53
CA ILE A 409 13.56 -31.96 4.39
C ILE A 409 14.11 -33.32 4.02
N SER A 410 13.49 -34.39 4.50
CA SER A 410 13.93 -35.76 4.18
C SER A 410 13.54 -36.15 2.75
N SER A 411 14.38 -35.78 1.79
CA SER A 411 14.20 -36.10 0.37
C SER A 411 15.50 -35.91 -0.42
N SER A 412 15.61 -36.60 -1.56
CA SER A 412 16.63 -36.31 -2.56
C SER A 412 16.40 -34.94 -3.22
N ALA A 413 17.49 -34.35 -3.72
CA ALA A 413 17.44 -33.08 -4.44
C ALA A 413 16.56 -33.15 -5.70
N ALA A 414 16.61 -34.25 -6.44
CA ALA A 414 15.83 -34.46 -7.65
C ALA A 414 14.31 -34.42 -7.37
N LEU A 415 13.85 -35.03 -6.28
CA LEU A 415 12.45 -34.98 -5.86
C LEU A 415 12.05 -33.59 -5.37
N ILE A 416 12.89 -32.91 -4.58
CA ILE A 416 12.62 -31.52 -4.16
C ILE A 416 12.40 -30.63 -5.39
N PHE A 417 13.30 -30.68 -6.39
CA PHE A 417 13.17 -29.89 -7.60
C PHE A 417 11.94 -30.25 -8.42
N SER A 418 11.64 -31.54 -8.61
CA SER A 418 10.53 -31.98 -9.46
C SER A 418 9.15 -31.56 -8.91
N TYR A 419 8.99 -31.45 -7.59
CA TYR A 419 7.76 -30.95 -6.98
C TYR A 419 7.78 -29.42 -6.76
N ALA A 420 8.88 -28.84 -6.29
CA ALA A 420 8.93 -27.41 -5.94
C ALA A 420 8.94 -26.50 -7.18
N LEU A 421 9.72 -26.84 -8.22
CA LEU A 421 9.92 -25.96 -9.37
C LEU A 421 8.63 -25.67 -10.16
N PRO A 422 7.78 -26.66 -10.50
CA PRO A 422 6.50 -26.40 -11.17
C PRO A 422 5.56 -25.53 -10.33
N HIS A 423 5.52 -25.76 -9.01
CA HIS A 423 4.74 -24.94 -8.10
C HIS A 423 5.23 -23.48 -8.10
N LEU A 424 6.54 -23.25 -7.91
CA LEU A 424 7.12 -21.91 -7.86
C LEU A 424 6.92 -21.15 -9.18
N ILE A 425 7.14 -21.80 -10.34
CA ILE A 425 6.96 -21.16 -11.65
C ILE A 425 5.49 -20.82 -11.90
N THR A 426 4.57 -21.78 -11.72
CA THR A 426 3.15 -21.56 -12.02
C THR A 426 2.54 -20.51 -11.09
N SER A 427 2.79 -20.59 -9.78
CA SER A 427 2.27 -19.61 -8.82
C SER A 427 2.79 -18.18 -9.09
N ASN A 428 4.08 -18.00 -9.38
CA ASN A 428 4.63 -16.69 -9.70
C ASN A 428 4.08 -16.14 -11.02
N TYR A 429 4.00 -16.98 -12.07
CA TYR A 429 3.48 -16.55 -13.37
C TYR A 429 2.00 -16.19 -13.31
N VAL A 430 1.18 -16.98 -12.62
CA VAL A 430 -0.25 -16.71 -12.46
C VAL A 430 -0.46 -15.43 -11.66
N ASN A 431 0.27 -15.22 -10.57
CA ASN A 431 0.22 -13.95 -9.82
C ASN A 431 0.62 -12.75 -10.70
N SER A 432 1.70 -12.85 -11.47
CA SER A 432 2.11 -11.80 -12.41
C SER A 432 1.01 -11.47 -13.43
N LYS A 433 0.27 -12.47 -13.92
CA LYS A 433 -0.86 -12.25 -14.85
C LYS A 433 -2.10 -11.64 -14.20
N LEU A 434 -2.38 -11.98 -12.94
CA LEU A 434 -3.57 -11.48 -12.23
C LEU A 434 -3.37 -10.07 -11.70
N VAL A 435 -2.21 -9.79 -11.08
CA VAL A 435 -1.97 -8.56 -10.33
C VAL A 435 -0.71 -7.80 -10.74
N GLY A 436 -0.03 -8.20 -11.82
CA GLY A 436 1.24 -7.61 -12.26
C GLY A 436 1.22 -6.12 -12.60
N ASN A 437 0.04 -5.51 -12.79
CA ASN A 437 -0.07 -4.04 -12.94
C ASN A 437 -0.01 -3.30 -11.59
N TYR A 438 -0.15 -4.02 -10.47
CA TYR A 438 -0.30 -3.47 -9.12
C TYR A 438 0.80 -3.97 -8.17
N ARG A 439 1.43 -5.11 -8.46
CA ARG A 439 2.58 -5.63 -7.72
C ARG A 439 3.46 -6.46 -8.65
N TYR A 440 4.70 -6.05 -8.82
CA TYR A 440 5.68 -6.81 -9.62
C TYR A 440 6.20 -8.02 -8.84
N SER A 441 6.58 -9.09 -9.56
CA SER A 441 7.18 -10.29 -8.94
C SER A 441 8.39 -9.93 -8.05
N PHE A 442 8.60 -10.72 -6.99
CA PHE A 442 9.70 -10.57 -6.00
C PHE A 442 9.69 -9.29 -5.16
N TRP A 443 9.01 -8.22 -5.58
CA TRP A 443 8.91 -6.98 -4.77
C TRP A 443 8.17 -7.20 -3.46
N GLY A 444 7.14 -8.06 -3.46
CA GLY A 444 6.46 -8.48 -2.23
C GLY A 444 7.42 -9.04 -1.18
N GLU A 445 8.45 -9.78 -1.60
CA GLU A 445 9.43 -10.36 -0.71
C GLU A 445 10.32 -9.29 -0.05
N ILE A 446 10.66 -8.22 -0.77
CA ILE A 446 11.40 -7.09 -0.19
C ILE A 446 10.54 -6.38 0.87
N TYR A 447 9.30 -6.01 0.52
CA TYR A 447 8.39 -5.33 1.45
C TYR A 447 8.21 -6.14 2.74
N GLU A 448 7.89 -7.43 2.60
CA GLU A 448 7.66 -8.32 3.74
C GLU A 448 8.93 -8.57 4.54
N THR A 449 10.09 -8.75 3.90
CA THR A 449 11.37 -9.04 4.60
C THR A 449 11.81 -7.88 5.49
N VAL A 450 11.68 -6.64 5.02
CA VAL A 450 11.95 -5.44 5.84
C VAL A 450 11.14 -5.45 7.15
N MET A 451 9.89 -5.89 7.07
CA MET A 451 8.96 -5.87 8.20
C MET A 451 8.98 -7.16 9.03
N ALA A 452 9.45 -8.29 8.49
CA ALA A 452 9.22 -9.62 9.03
C ALA A 452 9.55 -9.76 10.52
N PHE A 453 10.79 -9.44 10.91
CA PHE A 453 11.25 -9.55 12.30
C PHE A 453 10.55 -8.55 13.24
N HIS A 454 10.12 -7.40 12.73
CA HIS A 454 9.42 -6.38 13.52
C HIS A 454 7.98 -6.79 13.83
N LEU A 455 7.35 -7.63 13.00
CA LEU A 455 5.96 -8.05 13.17
C LEU A 455 5.80 -9.25 14.11
N ILE A 456 6.79 -10.16 14.16
CA ILE A 456 6.69 -11.43 14.92
C ILE A 456 6.21 -11.19 16.35
N LEU A 457 6.91 -10.34 17.09
CA LEU A 457 6.65 -10.16 18.51
C LEU A 457 5.30 -9.44 18.76
N PRO A 458 4.98 -8.32 18.09
CA PRO A 458 3.66 -7.68 18.21
C PRO A 458 2.49 -8.59 17.85
N THR A 459 2.57 -9.39 16.79
CA THR A 459 1.47 -10.27 16.40
C THR A 459 1.31 -11.46 17.34
N LEU A 460 2.41 -12.12 17.75
CA LEU A 460 2.36 -13.20 18.74
C LEU A 460 1.80 -12.73 20.08
N MET A 461 2.25 -11.57 20.58
CA MET A 461 1.71 -11.01 21.81
C MET A 461 0.21 -10.70 21.69
N SER A 462 -0.23 -10.15 20.56
CA SER A 462 -1.64 -9.84 20.32
C SER A 462 -2.51 -11.10 20.19
N LEU A 463 -1.96 -12.21 19.67
CA LEU A 463 -2.63 -13.51 19.64
C LEU A 463 -2.84 -14.07 21.05
N ILE A 464 -1.83 -13.98 21.91
CA ILE A 464 -1.90 -14.52 23.28
C ILE A 464 -2.76 -13.61 24.17
N SER A 465 -2.51 -12.31 24.15
CA SER A 465 -3.22 -11.32 24.97
C SER A 465 -3.49 -10.03 24.18
N PRO A 466 -4.70 -9.89 23.61
CA PRO A 466 -5.02 -8.74 22.75
C PRO A 466 -5.05 -7.41 23.51
N LYS A 467 -5.10 -7.42 24.85
CA LYS A 467 -5.08 -6.21 25.68
C LYS A 467 -3.66 -5.72 26.01
N LEU A 468 -2.63 -6.56 25.82
CA LEU A 468 -1.25 -6.19 26.12
C LEU A 468 -0.64 -5.34 24.99
N GLY A 469 0.04 -4.25 25.40
CA GLY A 469 0.73 -3.34 24.50
C GLY A 469 0.19 -1.91 24.59
N LYS A 470 1.07 -0.95 24.91
CA LYS A 470 0.71 0.47 24.93
C LYS A 470 0.46 0.99 23.51
N PHE A 471 -0.55 1.85 23.36
CA PHE A 471 -0.76 2.60 22.13
C PHE A 471 0.07 3.89 22.24
N ASN A 472 1.12 4.01 21.44
CA ASN A 472 1.82 5.27 21.28
C ASN A 472 1.39 5.86 19.93
N VAL A 473 0.95 7.12 19.95
CA VAL A 473 0.68 7.88 18.73
C VAL A 473 1.94 7.85 17.88
N THR A 474 1.80 7.47 16.63
CA THR A 474 2.94 7.39 15.71
C THR A 474 3.33 8.80 15.36
N ASP A 475 4.56 9.16 15.72
CA ASP A 475 5.14 10.43 15.30
C ASP A 475 5.09 10.52 13.77
N LYS A 476 4.56 11.62 13.22
CA LYS A 476 4.56 11.85 11.78
C LYS A 476 5.92 12.33 11.28
N GLY A 477 6.84 12.65 12.21
CA GLY A 477 8.24 12.92 11.98
C GLY A 477 8.51 14.25 11.27
N ASP A 478 9.72 14.77 11.48
CA ASP A 478 10.26 15.91 10.74
C ASP A 478 11.10 15.46 9.53
N LEU A 479 11.29 16.37 8.57
CA LEU A 479 12.09 16.15 7.36
C LEU A 479 13.54 15.76 7.68
N THR A 480 14.12 14.88 6.87
CA THR A 480 15.53 14.46 6.98
C THR A 480 16.44 15.40 6.19
N ASP A 481 17.27 16.15 6.90
CA ASP A 481 18.22 17.14 6.35
C ASP A 481 19.52 16.51 5.81
N LYS A 482 19.75 15.22 6.08
CA LYS A 482 20.97 14.47 5.73
C LYS A 482 20.65 13.09 5.18
N ASN A 483 21.53 12.59 4.29
CA ASN A 483 21.56 11.18 3.93
C ASN A 483 22.11 10.40 5.13
N TYR A 484 21.44 9.33 5.55
CA TYR A 484 21.93 8.45 6.61
C TYR A 484 21.49 7.01 6.36
N PHE A 485 22.07 6.07 7.11
CA PHE A 485 21.67 4.68 7.09
C PHE A 485 20.91 4.34 8.37
N ASP A 486 19.65 3.92 8.27
CA ASP A 486 18.81 3.59 9.42
C ASP A 486 19.16 2.18 9.96
N HIS A 487 20.27 2.10 10.69
CA HIS A 487 20.74 0.83 11.27
C HIS A 487 19.72 0.20 12.23
N THR A 488 18.95 1.03 12.93
CA THR A 488 17.95 0.55 13.90
C THR A 488 16.84 -0.21 13.20
N ALA A 489 16.34 0.31 12.07
CA ALA A 489 15.27 -0.31 11.29
C ALA A 489 15.64 -1.65 10.64
N VAL A 490 16.93 -1.93 10.39
CA VAL A 490 17.35 -3.17 9.69
C VAL A 490 18.34 -4.03 10.48
N ARG A 491 18.55 -3.76 11.77
CA ARG A 491 19.47 -4.53 12.62
C ARG A 491 19.23 -6.05 12.57
N PRO A 492 17.99 -6.57 12.66
CA PRO A 492 17.76 -8.01 12.56
C PRO A 492 18.22 -8.58 11.21
N LEU A 493 17.96 -7.85 10.12
CA LEU A 493 18.36 -8.27 8.77
C LEU A 493 19.86 -8.29 8.58
N ILE A 494 20.60 -7.35 9.18
CA ILE A 494 22.07 -7.35 9.16
C ILE A 494 22.60 -8.62 9.82
N VAL A 495 22.05 -9.01 10.97
CA VAL A 495 22.44 -10.27 11.65
C VAL A 495 22.17 -11.47 10.76
N VAL A 496 20.99 -11.55 10.14
CA VAL A 496 20.65 -12.64 9.21
C VAL A 496 21.59 -12.66 8.01
N ALA A 497 21.92 -11.50 7.42
CA ALA A 497 22.86 -11.41 6.30
C ALA A 497 24.25 -11.94 6.69
N LEU A 498 24.76 -11.57 7.87
CA LEU A 498 26.05 -12.04 8.37
C LEU A 498 26.03 -13.55 8.61
N LEU A 499 24.96 -14.09 9.19
CA LEU A 499 24.80 -15.53 9.38
C LEU A 499 24.74 -16.29 8.04
N LEU A 500 24.04 -15.74 7.04
CA LEU A 500 23.98 -16.31 5.69
C LEU A 500 25.35 -16.30 5.00
N VAL A 501 26.09 -15.19 5.07
CA VAL A 501 27.44 -15.09 4.52
C VAL A 501 28.39 -16.08 5.22
N LEU A 502 28.36 -16.13 6.55
CA LEU A 502 29.17 -17.07 7.33
C LEU A 502 28.83 -18.51 6.96
N GLY A 503 27.54 -18.84 6.95
CA GLY A 503 27.06 -20.17 6.60
C GLY A 503 27.49 -20.59 5.20
N ILE A 504 27.19 -19.79 4.18
CA ILE A 504 27.57 -20.09 2.79
C ILE A 504 29.09 -20.30 2.69
N SER A 505 29.88 -19.46 3.35
CA SER A 505 31.35 -19.58 3.36
C SER A 505 31.82 -20.86 4.04
N MET A 506 31.19 -21.26 5.15
CA MET A 506 31.47 -22.52 5.84
C MET A 506 31.09 -23.73 4.99
N ALA A 507 29.92 -23.74 4.36
CA ALA A 507 29.50 -24.84 3.50
C ALA A 507 30.42 -25.00 2.28
N LEU A 508 30.82 -23.91 1.64
CA LEU A 508 31.79 -23.97 0.53
C LEU A 508 33.16 -24.51 1.00
N THR A 509 33.62 -24.07 2.18
CA THR A 509 34.86 -24.58 2.76
C THR A 509 34.77 -26.08 3.07
N LYS A 510 33.72 -26.52 3.79
CA LYS A 510 33.46 -27.93 4.12
C LYS A 510 33.39 -28.78 2.84
N TRP A 511 32.75 -28.28 1.79
CA TRP A 511 32.67 -28.97 0.51
C TRP A 511 34.06 -29.11 -0.14
N ALA A 512 34.83 -28.02 -0.19
CA ALA A 512 36.15 -28.00 -0.82
C ALA A 512 37.17 -28.93 -0.12
N ILE A 513 37.10 -29.06 1.20
CA ILE A 513 37.98 -29.94 1.99
C ILE A 513 37.45 -31.39 2.11
N GLY A 514 36.36 -31.74 1.41
CA GLY A 514 35.83 -33.10 1.36
C GLY A 514 35.05 -33.54 2.61
N MET A 515 34.71 -32.63 3.52
CA MET A 515 33.92 -32.95 4.72
C MET A 515 32.47 -33.36 4.40
N TYR A 516 31.96 -33.05 3.21
CA TYR A 516 30.63 -33.49 2.76
C TYR A 516 30.65 -34.73 1.86
N SER A 517 31.73 -35.51 1.87
CA SER A 517 31.86 -36.72 1.04
C SER A 517 30.75 -37.78 1.26
N TYR A 518 30.06 -37.74 2.42
CA TYR A 518 28.94 -38.61 2.75
C TYR A 518 27.56 -38.02 2.39
N ILE A 519 27.49 -36.76 1.97
CA ILE A 519 26.24 -36.08 1.62
C ILE A 519 26.10 -36.00 0.10
N ASP A 520 24.89 -36.22 -0.41
CA ASP A 520 24.58 -36.01 -1.82
C ASP A 520 24.86 -34.55 -2.24
N ASN A 521 25.64 -34.38 -3.30
CA ASN A 521 26.02 -33.05 -3.82
C ASN A 521 24.80 -32.19 -4.17
N GLY A 522 23.69 -32.79 -4.62
CA GLY A 522 22.46 -32.08 -4.95
C GLY A 522 21.84 -31.40 -3.74
N VAL A 523 21.90 -32.03 -2.56
CA VAL A 523 21.40 -31.45 -1.30
C VAL A 523 22.20 -30.22 -0.89
N ILE A 524 23.52 -30.28 -1.04
CA ILE A 524 24.42 -29.15 -0.77
C ILE A 524 24.10 -27.99 -1.73
N ILE A 525 23.98 -28.30 -3.03
CA ILE A 525 23.68 -27.31 -4.08
C ILE A 525 22.33 -26.62 -3.82
N ILE A 526 21.27 -27.36 -3.48
CA ILE A 526 19.95 -26.78 -3.18
C ILE A 526 20.04 -25.80 -2.01
N ASN A 527 20.67 -26.20 -0.91
CA ASN A 527 20.77 -25.34 0.28
C ASN A 527 21.63 -24.10 0.00
N LEU A 528 22.72 -24.24 -0.75
CA LEU A 528 23.53 -23.11 -1.20
C LEU A 528 22.72 -22.17 -2.12
N MET A 529 21.98 -22.70 -3.09
CA MET A 529 21.13 -21.91 -3.97
C MET A 529 20.06 -21.13 -3.17
N TRP A 530 19.40 -21.79 -2.22
CA TRP A 530 18.39 -21.15 -1.37
C TRP A 530 19.00 -20.14 -0.39
N GLY A 531 20.20 -20.42 0.14
CA GLY A 531 20.98 -19.50 0.96
C GLY A 531 21.40 -18.24 0.20
N VAL A 532 21.89 -18.38 -1.03
CA VAL A 532 22.25 -17.26 -1.91
C VAL A 532 21.01 -16.45 -2.29
N TYR A 533 19.89 -17.11 -2.60
CA TYR A 533 18.62 -16.44 -2.86
C TYR A 533 18.13 -15.64 -1.64
N SER A 534 18.16 -16.25 -0.45
CA SER A 534 17.78 -15.58 0.80
C SER A 534 18.69 -14.39 1.09
N LEU A 535 20.00 -14.54 0.90
CA LEU A 535 20.96 -13.45 1.06
C LEU A 535 20.67 -12.30 0.09
N LEU A 536 20.34 -12.59 -1.17
CA LEU A 536 19.97 -11.59 -2.16
C LEU A 536 18.77 -10.74 -1.70
N ILE A 537 17.70 -11.40 -1.24
CA ILE A 537 16.48 -10.73 -0.75
C ILE A 537 16.78 -9.90 0.51
N VAL A 538 17.57 -10.43 1.44
CA VAL A 538 17.98 -9.73 2.66
C VAL A 538 18.82 -8.49 2.32
N LEU A 539 19.80 -8.59 1.43
CA LEU A 539 20.62 -7.45 1.01
C LEU A 539 19.80 -6.37 0.30
N ALA A 540 18.87 -6.76 -0.59
CA ALA A 540 17.95 -5.82 -1.23
C ALA A 540 17.04 -5.11 -0.20
N SER A 541 16.61 -5.83 0.84
CA SER A 541 15.79 -5.29 1.94
C SER A 541 16.57 -4.32 2.82
N ILE A 542 17.83 -4.65 3.16
CA ILE A 542 18.75 -3.76 3.88
C ILE A 542 18.99 -2.46 3.09
N ALA A 543 19.03 -2.52 1.75
CA ALA A 543 19.22 -1.34 0.91
C ALA A 543 18.12 -0.27 1.06
N VAL A 544 16.93 -0.64 1.54
CA VAL A 544 15.84 0.30 1.84
C VAL A 544 16.21 1.26 2.96
N ALA A 545 17.09 0.86 3.89
CA ALA A 545 17.54 1.71 5.00
C ALA A 545 18.48 2.85 4.60
N LYS A 546 18.87 2.96 3.33
CA LYS A 546 19.63 4.10 2.79
C LYS A 546 18.73 5.31 2.60
N GLU A 547 18.45 6.00 3.70
CA GLU A 547 17.61 7.19 3.72
C GLU A 547 18.25 8.33 2.93
N THR A 548 17.45 8.92 2.04
CA THR A 548 17.87 10.06 1.24
C THR A 548 17.40 11.35 1.83
N LYS A 549 18.28 12.35 1.83
CA LYS A 549 18.00 13.73 2.19
C LYS A 549 16.76 14.25 1.44
N GLN A 550 15.80 14.76 2.20
CA GLN A 550 14.64 15.43 1.67
C GLN A 550 14.79 16.94 1.85
N LEU A 551 15.15 17.63 0.75
CA LEU A 551 15.29 19.09 0.74
C LEU A 551 13.96 19.83 0.59
N ARG A 552 12.91 19.14 0.12
CA ARG A 552 11.64 19.78 -0.24
C ARG A 552 10.64 19.60 0.90
N ARG A 553 10.08 20.72 1.39
CA ARG A 553 9.00 20.73 2.39
C ARG A 553 7.65 20.29 1.81
N THR A 554 7.38 20.61 0.55
CA THR A 554 6.13 20.25 -0.13
C THR A 554 6.41 19.38 -1.34
N THR A 555 5.61 18.33 -1.51
CA THR A 555 5.70 17.44 -2.67
C THR A 555 5.27 18.16 -3.93
N ARG A 556 5.96 17.88 -5.05
CA ARG A 556 5.60 18.40 -6.37
C ARG A 556 4.79 17.36 -7.15
N VAL A 557 3.65 17.79 -7.70
CA VAL A 557 2.76 17.00 -8.55
C VAL A 557 3.01 17.38 -10.01
N SER A 558 3.22 16.39 -10.88
CA SER A 558 3.35 16.65 -12.31
C SER A 558 1.96 16.93 -12.88
N ALA A 559 1.81 18.07 -13.55
CA ALA A 559 0.57 18.46 -14.19
C ALA A 559 0.87 19.47 -15.29
N ILE A 560 0.24 19.28 -16.45
CA ILE A 560 0.36 20.16 -17.61
C ILE A 560 -0.88 21.02 -17.65
N LEU A 561 -0.79 22.23 -17.10
CA LEU A 561 -1.88 23.19 -17.03
C LEU A 561 -1.48 24.45 -17.80
N PRO A 562 -2.43 25.15 -18.45
CA PRO A 562 -2.18 26.44 -19.06
C PRO A 562 -1.85 27.47 -17.97
N VAL A 563 -0.76 28.22 -18.18
CA VAL A 563 -0.27 29.24 -17.26
C VAL A 563 0.02 30.52 -18.04
N THR A 564 -0.52 31.64 -17.55
CA THR A 564 -0.15 32.99 -18.00
C THR A 564 0.77 33.59 -16.95
N VAL A 565 1.95 34.04 -17.38
CA VAL A 565 2.95 34.72 -16.54
C VAL A 565 2.82 36.21 -16.77
N TYR A 566 2.69 36.99 -15.69
CA TYR A 566 2.60 38.45 -15.75
C TYR A 566 3.89 39.08 -15.24
N PHE A 567 4.44 40.01 -16.02
CA PHE A 567 5.66 40.74 -15.71
C PHE A 567 5.33 42.13 -15.16
N SER A 568 6.33 42.80 -14.60
CA SER A 568 6.20 44.15 -14.03
C SER A 568 5.92 45.23 -15.07
N ASP A 569 6.20 44.98 -16.35
CA ASP A 569 5.97 45.88 -17.49
C ASP A 569 4.60 45.68 -18.16
N GLU A 570 3.69 44.94 -17.49
CA GLU A 570 2.38 44.51 -18.01
C GLU A 570 2.43 43.53 -19.19
N SER A 571 3.63 43.08 -19.61
CA SER A 571 3.74 42.00 -20.59
C SER A 571 3.27 40.67 -20.00
N GLN A 572 2.81 39.79 -20.89
CA GLN A 572 2.34 38.46 -20.52
C GLN A 572 2.90 37.38 -21.44
N ILE A 573 3.21 36.24 -20.85
CA ILE A 573 3.62 35.04 -21.60
C ILE A 573 2.68 33.89 -21.26
N GLU A 574 2.12 33.27 -22.29
CA GLU A 574 1.39 32.01 -22.14
C GLU A 574 2.33 30.82 -22.29
N THR A 575 2.25 29.90 -21.34
CA THR A 575 3.03 28.66 -21.32
C THR A 575 2.26 27.57 -20.57
N HIS A 576 2.91 26.43 -20.34
CA HIS A 576 2.36 25.31 -19.62
C HIS A 576 3.22 24.95 -18.41
N SER A 577 2.57 24.49 -17.35
CA SER A 577 3.26 23.88 -16.22
C SER A 577 3.85 22.51 -16.56
N VAL A 578 4.91 22.16 -15.85
CA VAL A 578 5.54 20.83 -15.86
C VAL A 578 5.25 20.11 -14.55
N ASP A 579 5.42 20.83 -13.43
CA ASP A 579 5.02 20.43 -12.10
C ASP A 579 4.66 21.63 -11.22
N LEU A 580 3.84 21.34 -10.22
CA LEU A 580 3.28 22.29 -9.27
C LEU A 580 3.44 21.75 -7.86
N SER A 581 3.50 22.64 -6.88
CA SER A 581 3.46 22.32 -5.45
C SER A 581 2.77 23.45 -4.71
N MET A 582 2.50 23.25 -3.43
CA MET A 582 1.89 24.30 -2.59
C MET A 582 2.75 25.56 -2.45
N ASN A 583 4.05 25.49 -2.73
CA ASN A 583 4.99 26.62 -2.57
C ASN A 583 5.62 27.11 -3.89
N GLY A 584 5.28 26.52 -5.03
CA GLY A 584 5.90 26.95 -6.28
C GLY A 584 5.59 26.09 -7.49
N VAL A 585 6.00 26.59 -8.65
CA VAL A 585 5.72 26.02 -9.97
C VAL A 585 6.99 25.89 -10.81
N ARG A 586 7.01 24.92 -11.72
CA ARG A 586 7.96 24.83 -12.84
C ARG A 586 7.19 24.89 -14.15
N LEU A 587 7.58 25.83 -15.01
CA LEU A 587 6.97 26.08 -16.32
C LEU A 587 7.96 25.76 -17.45
N ASN A 588 7.45 25.39 -18.61
CA ASN A 588 8.25 25.39 -19.83
C ASN A 588 8.60 26.84 -20.21
N TYR A 589 9.85 27.10 -20.58
CA TYR A 589 10.29 28.41 -21.00
C TYR A 589 11.01 28.31 -22.35
N PRO A 590 10.30 28.59 -23.47
CA PRO A 590 10.85 28.40 -24.81
C PRO A 590 11.75 29.56 -25.28
N PHE A 591 11.82 30.67 -24.54
CA PHE A 591 12.54 31.86 -24.97
C PHE A 591 14.00 31.88 -24.47
N LYS A 592 14.93 32.31 -25.33
CA LYS A 592 16.35 32.53 -24.97
C LYS A 592 16.62 33.88 -24.29
N HIS A 593 15.60 34.72 -24.13
CA HIS A 593 15.75 36.00 -23.43
C HIS A 593 15.88 35.76 -21.93
N ASN A 594 16.98 36.26 -21.36
CA ASN A 594 17.07 36.49 -19.93
C ASN A 594 16.02 37.55 -19.56
N PRO A 595 15.17 37.32 -18.55
CA PRO A 595 14.42 38.39 -17.90
C PRO A 595 15.44 39.24 -17.12
N THR A 596 16.24 40.03 -17.84
CA THR A 596 17.41 40.69 -17.25
C THR A 596 17.11 42.04 -16.61
N GLN A 597 15.86 42.53 -16.60
CA GLN A 597 15.49 43.75 -15.86
C GLN A 597 14.07 43.73 -15.25
N GLU A 598 13.29 42.66 -15.45
CA GLU A 598 11.86 42.61 -15.10
C GLU A 598 11.55 41.41 -14.22
N TYR A 599 10.78 41.62 -13.14
CA TYR A 599 10.40 40.55 -12.23
C TYR A 599 8.95 40.11 -12.48
N VAL A 600 8.72 38.80 -12.35
CA VAL A 600 7.38 38.22 -12.42
C VAL A 600 6.60 38.64 -11.19
N THR A 601 5.46 39.29 -11.39
CA THR A 601 4.60 39.79 -10.29
C THR A 601 3.64 38.69 -9.82
N GLN A 602 2.98 38.03 -10.77
CA GLN A 602 1.99 37.00 -10.52
C GLN A 602 1.86 36.03 -11.70
N ILE A 603 1.25 34.89 -11.44
CA ILE A 603 0.84 33.93 -12.48
C ILE A 603 -0.66 33.66 -12.39
N SER A 604 -1.28 33.37 -13.52
CA SER A 604 -2.61 32.80 -13.60
C SER A 604 -2.50 31.34 -14.04
N ILE A 605 -2.99 30.40 -13.24
CA ILE A 605 -3.09 28.99 -13.62
C ILE A 605 -4.55 28.63 -13.90
N GLY A 606 -4.81 28.11 -15.11
CA GLY A 606 -6.17 27.74 -15.54
C GLY A 606 -6.53 26.29 -15.20
N VAL A 607 -7.74 26.08 -14.66
CA VAL A 607 -8.37 24.76 -14.52
C VAL A 607 -9.82 24.86 -15.01
N GLY A 608 -10.08 24.35 -16.21
CA GLY A 608 -11.37 24.52 -16.87
C GLY A 608 -11.66 25.99 -17.18
N LYS A 609 -12.78 26.52 -16.66
CA LYS A 609 -13.17 27.94 -16.83
C LYS A 609 -12.63 28.86 -15.72
N GLU A 610 -12.06 28.28 -14.65
CA GLU A 610 -11.58 29.04 -13.50
C GLU A 610 -10.07 29.30 -13.62
N LYS A 611 -9.62 30.44 -13.07
CA LYS A 611 -8.22 30.85 -13.02
C LYS A 611 -7.81 31.14 -11.57
N ALA A 612 -6.69 30.60 -11.14
CA ALA A 612 -6.06 30.94 -9.87
C ALA A 612 -4.96 31.98 -10.10
N LEU A 613 -5.12 33.17 -9.54
CA LEU A 613 -4.10 34.23 -9.55
C LEU A 613 -3.19 34.08 -8.34
N ILE A 614 -1.91 33.84 -8.57
CA ILE A 614 -0.94 33.49 -7.53
C ILE A 614 0.24 34.48 -7.56
N PRO A 615 0.49 35.21 -6.47
CA PRO A 615 1.63 36.14 -6.39
C PRO A 615 2.96 35.37 -6.30
N ILE A 616 4.00 35.91 -6.93
CA ILE A 616 5.33 35.29 -7.00
C ILE A 616 6.34 36.08 -6.17
N GLN A 617 7.18 35.36 -5.41
CA GLN A 617 8.26 35.96 -4.60
C GLN A 617 9.61 35.88 -5.29
N LYS A 618 9.95 34.74 -5.89
CA LYS A 618 11.24 34.52 -6.54
C LYS A 618 11.07 33.80 -7.85
N THR A 619 11.89 34.17 -8.81
CA THR A 619 11.93 33.55 -10.14
C THR A 619 13.37 33.27 -10.54
N TRP A 620 13.61 32.11 -11.14
CA TRP A 620 14.91 31.77 -11.69
C TRP A 620 14.78 30.81 -12.88
N ILE A 621 15.76 30.86 -13.77
CA ILE A 621 15.83 29.99 -14.96
C ILE A 621 16.72 28.79 -14.65
N ASP A 622 16.27 27.61 -15.06
CA ASP A 622 17.01 26.35 -14.99
C ASP A 622 16.92 25.64 -16.34
N GLY A 623 17.89 25.92 -17.22
CA GLY A 623 17.89 25.42 -18.60
C GLY A 623 16.68 25.93 -19.39
N ALA A 624 15.82 25.02 -19.85
CA ALA A 624 14.59 25.33 -20.60
C ALA A 624 13.35 25.54 -19.71
N TYR A 625 13.56 25.73 -18.40
CA TYR A 625 12.46 25.84 -17.44
C TYR A 625 12.53 27.15 -16.66
N LEU A 626 11.37 27.78 -16.49
CA LEU A 626 11.18 28.89 -15.56
C LEU A 626 10.65 28.32 -14.25
N ARG A 627 11.33 28.62 -13.15
CA ARG A 627 10.97 28.15 -11.81
C ARG A 627 10.58 29.35 -10.95
N MET A 628 9.50 29.19 -10.20
CA MET A 628 8.97 30.26 -9.36
C MET A 628 8.63 29.73 -7.97
N GLU A 629 8.88 30.56 -6.97
CA GLU A 629 8.44 30.40 -5.58
C GLU A 629 7.25 31.33 -5.33
N PHE A 630 6.17 30.80 -4.77
CA PHE A 630 5.00 31.60 -4.43
C PHE A 630 5.29 32.54 -3.26
N ALA A 631 4.67 33.72 -3.26
CA ALA A 631 4.71 34.61 -2.11
C ALA A 631 3.87 34.06 -0.95
N HIS A 632 3.92 34.75 0.20
CA HIS A 632 3.05 34.40 1.32
C HIS A 632 1.58 34.47 0.91
N LEU A 633 0.87 33.35 1.06
CA LEU A 633 -0.51 33.21 0.58
C LEU A 633 -1.50 33.42 1.72
N THR A 634 -2.51 34.26 1.48
CA THR A 634 -3.71 34.29 2.32
C THR A 634 -4.51 33.00 2.15
N ASP A 635 -5.42 32.69 3.07
CA ASP A 635 -6.20 31.44 3.02
C ASP A 635 -7.04 31.31 1.75
N ASN A 636 -7.55 32.43 1.23
CA ASN A 636 -8.29 32.47 -0.03
C ASN A 636 -7.40 32.09 -1.23
N ILE A 637 -6.21 32.68 -1.34
CA ILE A 637 -5.28 32.38 -2.44
C ILE A 637 -4.72 30.97 -2.26
N ARG A 638 -4.42 30.55 -1.02
CA ARG A 638 -3.97 29.18 -0.72
C ARG A 638 -5.02 28.16 -1.15
N ARG A 639 -6.31 28.43 -0.92
CA ARG A 639 -7.41 27.58 -1.40
C ARG A 639 -7.44 27.49 -2.93
N ASP A 640 -7.17 28.59 -3.64
CA ASP A 640 -7.06 28.56 -5.09
C ASP A 640 -5.87 27.70 -5.56
N VAL A 641 -4.74 27.75 -4.85
CA VAL A 641 -3.59 26.86 -5.11
C VAL A 641 -3.96 25.40 -4.83
N VAL A 642 -4.56 25.10 -3.68
CA VAL A 642 -5.06 23.76 -3.33
C VAL A 642 -5.97 23.24 -4.44
N ARG A 643 -6.90 24.06 -4.91
CA ARG A 643 -7.84 23.69 -5.97
C ARG A 643 -7.14 23.24 -7.25
N VAL A 644 -6.12 23.99 -7.67
CA VAL A 644 -5.40 23.75 -8.93
C VAL A 644 -4.41 22.59 -8.82
N VAL A 645 -3.76 22.44 -7.66
CA VAL A 645 -2.68 21.46 -7.47
C VAL A 645 -3.23 20.12 -7.02
N LEU A 646 -4.19 20.11 -6.09
CA LEU A 646 -4.57 18.93 -5.32
C LEU A 646 -6.02 18.47 -5.55
N THR A 647 -6.96 19.35 -5.91
CA THR A 647 -8.38 19.00 -5.95
C THR A 647 -8.97 18.83 -7.35
N ARG A 648 -8.17 18.88 -8.41
CA ARG A 648 -8.69 18.67 -9.77
C ARG A 648 -9.37 17.30 -9.86
N ALA A 649 -10.44 17.20 -10.64
CA ALA A 649 -11.17 15.94 -10.82
C ALA A 649 -10.28 14.82 -11.40
N ASP A 650 -9.27 15.20 -12.18
CA ASP A 650 -8.30 14.33 -12.82
C ASP A 650 -6.95 14.25 -12.08
N ALA A 651 -6.80 14.91 -10.93
CA ALA A 651 -5.50 15.12 -10.28
C ALA A 651 -4.70 13.84 -10.06
N TRP A 652 -5.39 12.75 -9.72
CA TRP A 652 -4.80 11.49 -9.30
C TRP A 652 -5.09 10.32 -10.25
N LEU A 653 -5.70 10.60 -11.41
CA LEU A 653 -5.88 9.58 -12.44
C LEU A 653 -4.50 9.28 -13.02
N SER A 654 -3.88 8.20 -12.53
CA SER A 654 -2.53 7.82 -12.97
C SER A 654 -2.54 7.24 -14.38
N SER A 655 -1.40 7.39 -15.06
CA SER A 655 -1.11 6.59 -16.25
C SER A 655 -0.95 5.12 -15.86
N GLN A 656 -1.49 4.22 -16.68
CA GLN A 656 -1.44 2.78 -16.43
C GLN A 656 0.01 2.33 -16.19
N HIS A 657 0.27 1.69 -15.04
CA HIS A 657 1.55 1.05 -14.78
C HIS A 657 1.84 -0.02 -15.84
N VAL A 658 3.11 -0.13 -16.23
CA VAL A 658 3.55 -1.16 -17.16
C VAL A 658 3.33 -2.53 -16.52
N ALA A 659 2.78 -3.48 -17.28
CA ALA A 659 2.60 -4.83 -16.79
C ALA A 659 3.93 -5.45 -16.35
N ASP A 660 3.87 -6.21 -15.25
CA ASP A 660 5.00 -6.94 -14.69
C ASP A 660 5.69 -7.85 -15.72
N LYS A 661 7.01 -7.97 -15.55
CA LYS A 661 7.87 -8.90 -16.28
C LYS A 661 8.78 -9.57 -15.26
N PRO A 662 8.49 -10.82 -14.82
CA PRO A 662 9.16 -11.44 -13.68
C PRO A 662 10.68 -11.41 -13.73
N LEU A 663 11.29 -11.70 -14.89
CA LEU A 663 12.74 -11.67 -15.07
C LEU A 663 13.33 -10.25 -14.89
N ARG A 664 12.62 -9.22 -15.35
CA ARG A 664 13.04 -7.83 -15.17
C ARG A 664 12.87 -7.42 -13.71
N ALA A 665 11.78 -7.84 -13.07
CA ALA A 665 11.54 -7.57 -11.65
C ALA A 665 12.63 -8.22 -10.77
N PHE A 666 13.04 -9.46 -11.09
CA PHE A 666 14.17 -10.11 -10.43
C PHE A 666 15.48 -9.35 -10.64
N ALA A 667 15.77 -8.91 -11.87
CA ALA A 667 16.94 -8.06 -12.15
C ALA A 667 16.91 -6.74 -11.37
N ASP A 668 15.73 -6.15 -11.18
CA ASP A 668 15.53 -4.95 -10.38
C ASP A 668 15.84 -5.20 -8.89
N VAL A 669 15.43 -6.36 -8.33
CA VAL A 669 15.82 -6.79 -6.97
C VAL A 669 17.33 -6.97 -6.84
N LEU A 670 17.95 -7.63 -7.82
CA LEU A 670 19.41 -7.79 -7.87
C LEU A 670 20.14 -6.45 -7.90
N GLN A 671 19.63 -5.50 -8.68
CA GLN A 671 20.16 -4.14 -8.72
C GLN A 671 20.05 -3.42 -7.37
N CYS A 672 18.97 -3.65 -6.60
CA CYS A 672 18.83 -3.12 -5.25
C CYS A 672 19.90 -3.68 -4.30
N ALA A 673 20.13 -5.00 -4.32
CA ALA A 673 21.14 -5.65 -3.51
C ALA A 673 22.57 -5.14 -3.83
N ILE A 674 22.93 -5.06 -5.12
CA ILE A 674 24.22 -4.49 -5.54
C ILE A 674 24.32 -3.01 -5.15
N GLY A 675 23.21 -2.27 -5.27
CA GLY A 675 23.10 -0.86 -4.88
C GLY A 675 23.36 -0.60 -3.39
N LEU A 676 23.32 -1.61 -2.52
CA LEU A 676 23.72 -1.51 -1.12
C LEU A 676 25.21 -1.20 -0.96
N PHE A 677 26.07 -1.68 -1.86
CA PHE A 677 27.52 -1.49 -1.77
C PHE A 677 28.03 -0.28 -2.56
N ILE A 678 27.21 0.30 -3.43
CA ILE A 678 27.57 1.49 -4.20
C ILE A 678 27.33 2.76 -3.36
N ILE A 679 28.39 3.54 -3.15
CA ILE A 679 28.33 4.88 -2.52
C ILE A 679 27.64 5.84 -3.49
N ARG A 680 26.57 6.50 -3.05
CA ARG A 680 25.96 7.61 -3.82
C ARG A 680 26.91 8.80 -3.75
N LYS A 681 27.66 9.06 -4.83
CA LYS A 681 28.24 10.39 -5.04
C LYS A 681 27.08 11.36 -5.22
N ASP A 682 26.93 12.32 -4.30
CA ASP A 682 25.99 13.42 -4.49
C ASP A 682 26.37 14.13 -5.79
N LYS A 683 25.47 14.10 -6.78
CA LYS A 683 25.60 14.99 -7.93
C LYS A 683 25.51 16.41 -7.36
N LYS A 684 26.63 17.13 -7.28
CA LYS A 684 26.64 18.59 -7.13
C LYS A 684 25.64 19.13 -8.15
N SER A 685 24.62 19.85 -7.68
CA SER A 685 23.76 20.63 -8.57
C SER A 685 24.66 21.57 -9.36
N PRO A 686 24.52 21.67 -10.70
CA PRO A 686 25.22 22.69 -11.45
C PRO A 686 24.78 24.05 -10.91
N ASN A 687 25.74 24.82 -10.40
CA ASN A 687 25.55 26.04 -9.64
C ASN A 687 25.29 27.26 -10.55
N ASN A 688 24.56 27.07 -11.65
CA ASN A 688 24.20 28.14 -12.57
C ASN A 688 22.71 28.49 -12.39
N SER A 689 22.37 29.05 -11.22
CA SER A 689 21.06 29.67 -10.99
C SER A 689 21.26 31.18 -10.84
N ILE A 690 20.80 31.95 -11.82
CA ILE A 690 20.65 33.41 -11.68
C ILE A 690 19.39 33.62 -10.85
N ILE A 691 19.56 34.06 -9.61
CA ILE A 691 18.45 34.38 -8.70
C ILE A 691 18.01 35.81 -8.99
N LEU A 692 16.77 35.99 -9.43
CA LEU A 692 16.13 37.31 -9.53
C LEU A 692 15.31 37.51 -8.25
N SER A 693 15.85 38.27 -7.31
CA SER A 693 15.17 38.69 -6.08
C SER A 693 14.59 40.09 -6.26
N THR A 694 13.36 40.31 -5.81
CA THR A 694 12.75 41.65 -5.67
C THR A 694 13.58 42.55 -4.75
N PRO A 695 13.75 43.85 -5.06
CA PRO A 695 14.44 44.76 -4.15
C PRO A 695 13.63 44.97 -2.87
N ASN A 696 14.27 44.76 -1.72
CA ASN A 696 13.75 45.19 -0.42
C ASN A 696 13.49 46.69 -0.48
N LYS A 697 12.27 47.13 -0.16
CA LYS A 697 12.02 48.53 0.21
C LYS A 697 12.63 48.76 1.59
N GLU A 698 13.85 49.28 1.61
CA GLU A 698 14.35 50.06 2.74
C GLU A 698 13.70 51.45 2.77
N GLN A 699 13.64 52.01 3.99
CA GLN A 699 13.22 53.35 4.42
C GLN A 699 11.70 53.50 4.71
N GLN A 700 11.27 54.01 5.87
CA GLN A 700 11.83 55.13 6.62
C GLN A 700 11.71 54.97 8.15
N HIS A 701 12.85 55.08 8.84
CA HIS A 701 12.92 55.77 10.12
C HIS A 701 12.97 57.28 9.81
N ALA A 702 12.01 58.02 10.35
CA ALA A 702 12.12 59.41 10.78
C ALA A 702 11.08 59.62 11.89
#